data_AF-A0A9D6CMM3-F1
#
_entry.id   AF-A0A9D6CMM3-F1
#
_cell.length_a   1.000
_cell.length_b   1.000
_cell.length_c   1.000
_cell.angle_alpha   90.00
_cell.angle_beta   90.00
_cell.angle_gamma   90.00
#
_symmetry.space_group_name_H-M   'P 1'
#
loop_
_entity.id
_entity.type
_entity.pdbx_description
1 polymer ?
#
loop_
_entity_poly.entity_id
_entity_poly.type
_entity_poly.pdbx_seq_one_letter_code
_entity_poly.pdbx_strand_id
1 'polypeptide(L)'
;MRTLAFLFLAALPCVGQIDLRQAVILAPDELSKTAQAVSEEIEERTGLRWRVISANAALDVASIRLHVDPSVPGPEGYRIATNGGRIDIAGSDKRGALYGAGRFLRALDWAGGRVGLQAPLNVESKPAAQLRGHQLGYRPKTNSYDAFTVEMWEQYIRDLALWGSNAIELIPPRSDDDDDSPHFPLPKLPMMVEMSRILDEYDLDVWIWYPALDEDYSNPATVELALREWDEVFRALPRIDAVFVPGGDPGHTAPRYLMPLLEKQAAQLRKRHPGAEMWMAPQGFSSAWMEEFFGILDGEPAWLTGLVFGPQVRISLPELRQRTPQRYPIRRYPDITHSRHAQYPVPDWDLAYALTEGREVINPRPVDQANIYRLFDEYAVGFISYSEGVNDDVNKAVWSALGWDPDVEIVDALRDYARWNISAEHADALAQGILDLERNWRGPLLANEGVKQTLERFQGIERGASPRLLADWRFQSLLYRAYYDAAVHARLIAETAQEGRALDWLRAGAVEEAERELNAPAEVAPAWRTRVYELAAALFQSIRLQTSVSKYQAIATERGATLDSFEAPLNDRRYLLSEIAAIRALDSPEARQERIWSVLHRTDPGPGGFYDDLGNTSLQPHLVRGEGYRQDPAHLRSALMGFAWRNSKNDVRLAKAPRAWLDHAEAMNDGPLQMRYPGLDRKARYVVRVVYAGETVDPKIRLEAEGREVHGLMARPIPFRPLEFDIPAEATADGELTLTWTREPGLGGSGRGLQVSEVWLLKR
;
A
#
# COMPACT_ATOMS: atom_id res chain seq x y z
N MET A 1 22.02 54.25 -46.10
CA MET A 1 21.20 53.75 -44.98
C MET A 1 21.19 52.22 -45.01
N ARG A 2 22.06 51.58 -44.23
CA ARG A 2 21.93 50.16 -43.87
C ARG A 2 22.42 50.01 -42.43
N THR A 3 21.51 49.55 -41.59
CA THR A 3 21.54 49.52 -40.12
C THR A 3 22.52 48.46 -39.63
N LEU A 4 23.43 48.81 -38.73
CA LEU A 4 24.22 47.85 -37.94
C LEU A 4 23.30 47.21 -36.90
N ALA A 5 23.11 45.89 -36.98
CA ALA A 5 22.53 45.10 -35.89
C ALA A 5 23.67 44.59 -35.00
N PHE A 6 23.72 45.05 -33.76
CA PHE A 6 24.53 44.45 -32.71
C PHE A 6 23.91 43.10 -32.32
N LEU A 7 24.60 42.01 -32.65
CA LEU A 7 24.33 40.70 -32.05
C LEU A 7 24.80 40.75 -30.59
N PHE A 8 23.83 40.73 -29.66
CA PHE A 8 24.09 40.34 -28.28
C PHE A 8 24.43 38.85 -28.28
N LEU A 9 25.69 38.50 -28.02
CA LEU A 9 26.04 37.16 -27.55
C LEU A 9 25.35 36.97 -26.20
N ALA A 10 24.30 36.15 -26.14
CA ALA A 10 23.83 35.60 -24.89
C ALA A 10 24.94 34.70 -24.33
N ALA A 11 25.51 35.11 -23.20
CA ALA A 11 26.45 34.28 -22.45
C ALA A 11 25.73 32.98 -22.06
N LEU A 12 26.25 31.84 -22.51
CA LEU A 12 25.89 30.54 -21.96
C LEU A 12 26.12 30.59 -20.44
N PRO A 13 25.17 30.15 -19.60
CA PRO A 13 25.39 30.11 -18.17
C PRO A 13 26.58 29.19 -17.90
N CYS A 14 27.59 29.72 -17.22
CA CYS A 14 28.74 28.95 -16.77
C CYS A 14 28.22 27.93 -15.74
N VAL A 15 28.20 26.65 -16.11
CA VAL A 15 27.87 25.56 -15.19
C VAL A 15 28.97 25.53 -14.13
N GLY A 16 28.60 25.80 -12.88
CA GLY A 16 29.53 25.88 -11.77
C GLY A 16 28.90 25.34 -10.50
N GLN A 17 29.71 24.72 -9.65
CA GLN A 17 29.27 24.26 -8.34
C GLN A 17 29.37 25.42 -7.34
N ILE A 18 28.25 25.78 -6.70
CA ILE A 18 28.25 26.73 -5.58
C ILE A 18 28.65 25.95 -4.32
N ASP A 19 29.77 26.33 -3.71
CA ASP A 19 30.22 25.80 -2.43
C ASP A 19 29.41 26.42 -1.29
N LEU A 20 28.75 25.59 -0.51
CA LEU A 20 27.86 26.01 0.58
C LEU A 20 28.39 25.64 1.96
N ARG A 21 29.67 25.25 2.09
CA ARG A 21 30.23 24.82 3.38
C ARG A 21 30.15 25.87 4.48
N GLN A 22 30.17 27.16 4.10
CA GLN A 22 30.10 28.30 5.02
C GLN A 22 28.85 29.15 4.79
N ALA A 23 27.79 28.55 4.23
CA ALA A 23 26.58 29.29 3.92
C ALA A 23 25.86 29.81 5.17
N VAL A 24 25.12 30.90 5.00
CA VAL A 24 24.27 31.52 6.03
C VAL A 24 22.85 31.60 5.51
N ILE A 25 21.88 31.26 6.35
CA ILE A 25 20.46 31.38 6.06
C ILE A 25 19.98 32.75 6.55
N LEU A 26 19.44 33.55 5.65
CA LEU A 26 18.77 34.82 5.92
C LEU A 26 17.26 34.58 5.88
N ALA A 27 16.59 34.69 7.02
CA ALA A 27 15.15 34.47 7.11
C ALA A 27 14.48 35.49 8.04
N PRO A 28 13.26 35.98 7.73
CA PRO A 28 12.44 36.73 8.67
C PRO A 28 11.93 35.83 9.80
N ASP A 29 11.51 36.42 10.92
CA ASP A 29 11.06 35.68 12.12
C ASP A 29 9.92 34.69 11.81
N GLU A 30 9.04 35.06 10.89
CA GLU A 30 7.90 34.22 10.46
C GLU A 30 8.30 32.94 9.71
N LEU A 31 9.55 32.84 9.23
CA LEU A 31 10.12 31.65 8.58
C LEU A 31 11.22 30.99 9.44
N SER A 32 11.31 31.35 10.72
CA SER A 32 12.33 30.84 11.64
C SER A 32 12.31 29.31 11.77
N LYS A 33 11.12 28.69 11.86
CA LYS A 33 10.96 27.24 11.90
C LYS A 33 11.52 26.57 10.64
N THR A 34 11.17 27.09 9.45
CA THR A 34 11.70 26.60 8.16
C THR A 34 13.22 26.73 8.11
N ALA A 35 13.76 27.89 8.46
CA ALA A 35 15.20 28.14 8.44
C ALA A 35 15.96 27.24 9.42
N GLN A 36 15.39 27.01 10.60
CA GLN A 36 15.94 26.09 11.60
C GLN A 36 15.94 24.66 11.07
N ALA A 37 14.82 24.18 10.53
CA ALA A 37 14.72 22.84 9.94
C ALA A 37 15.79 22.65 8.84
N VAL A 38 15.92 23.59 7.90
CA VAL A 38 16.95 23.55 6.85
C VAL A 38 18.36 23.45 7.45
N SER A 39 18.67 24.25 8.48
CA SER A 39 19.99 24.20 9.14
C SER A 39 20.24 22.85 9.81
N GLU A 40 19.25 22.31 10.52
CA GLU A 40 19.36 21.04 11.25
C GLU A 40 19.54 19.86 10.29
N GLU A 41 18.79 19.81 9.19
CA GLU A 41 18.92 18.74 8.20
C GLU A 41 20.31 18.71 7.54
N ILE A 42 20.91 19.89 7.33
CA ILE A 42 22.27 20.02 6.79
C ILE A 42 23.32 19.64 7.82
N GLU A 43 23.16 20.09 9.08
CA GLU A 43 24.06 19.71 10.17
C GLU A 43 24.05 18.20 10.37
N GLU A 44 22.87 17.59 10.38
CA GLU A 44 22.73 16.15 10.47
C GLU A 44 23.46 15.47 9.33
N ARG A 45 23.26 15.88 8.06
CA ARG A 45 23.83 15.25 6.86
C ARG A 45 25.32 15.41 6.68
N THR A 46 25.85 16.55 7.08
CA THR A 46 27.19 17.00 6.68
C THR A 46 28.11 17.27 7.86
N GLY A 47 27.57 17.42 9.08
CA GLY A 47 28.29 17.93 10.25
C GLY A 47 28.61 19.43 10.17
N LEU A 48 28.06 20.14 9.17
CA LEU A 48 28.24 21.58 8.99
C LEU A 48 26.98 22.32 9.46
N ARG A 49 27.15 23.31 10.33
CA ARG A 49 26.03 24.10 10.83
C ARG A 49 25.95 25.45 10.13
N TRP A 50 24.88 25.67 9.39
CA TRP A 50 24.58 26.99 8.84
C TRP A 50 24.00 27.90 9.91
N ARG A 51 24.40 29.16 9.92
CA ARG A 51 23.84 30.14 10.86
C ARG A 51 22.55 30.70 10.30
N VAL A 52 21.53 30.83 11.14
CA VAL A 52 20.29 31.56 10.81
C VAL A 52 20.40 32.98 11.33
N ILE A 53 20.19 33.97 10.46
CA ILE A 53 20.27 35.41 10.78
C ILE A 53 19.03 36.12 10.20
N SER A 54 18.62 37.23 10.82
CA SER A 54 17.50 38.03 10.33
C SER A 54 17.76 38.66 8.94
N ALA A 55 16.69 38.84 8.17
CA ALA A 55 16.67 38.99 6.71
C ALA A 55 17.35 40.23 6.07
N ASN A 56 18.21 40.99 6.77
CA ASN A 56 18.79 42.26 6.27
C ASN A 56 20.32 42.41 6.41
N ALA A 57 21.06 41.31 6.62
CA ALA A 57 22.52 41.36 6.71
C ALA A 57 23.19 41.31 5.32
N ALA A 58 24.09 42.26 5.02
CA ALA A 58 25.00 42.15 3.88
C ALA A 58 26.12 41.14 4.21
N LEU A 59 26.34 40.16 3.33
CA LEU A 59 27.30 39.07 3.54
C LEU A 59 28.22 38.90 2.33
N ASP A 60 29.50 38.64 2.61
CA ASP A 60 30.54 38.29 1.62
C ASP A 60 30.68 36.76 1.43
N VAL A 61 29.83 35.97 2.10
CA VAL A 61 29.75 34.50 1.99
C VAL A 61 28.54 34.08 1.17
N ALA A 62 28.50 32.81 0.74
CA ALA A 62 27.31 32.25 0.12
C ALA A 62 26.11 32.39 1.08
N SER A 63 24.98 32.86 0.57
CA SER A 63 23.79 33.13 1.39
C SER A 63 22.55 32.52 0.78
N ILE A 64 21.69 32.00 1.65
CA ILE A 64 20.40 31.42 1.30
C ILE A 64 19.34 32.33 1.89
N ARG A 65 18.61 33.06 1.06
CA ARG A 65 17.58 33.99 1.50
C ARG A 65 16.20 33.33 1.39
N LEU A 66 15.57 33.08 2.52
CA LEU A 66 14.18 32.64 2.63
C LEU A 66 13.30 33.86 2.88
N HIS A 67 12.24 34.04 2.07
CA HIS A 67 11.27 35.10 2.28
C HIS A 67 9.93 34.79 1.62
N VAL A 68 8.90 35.54 2.02
CA VAL A 68 7.60 35.54 1.36
C VAL A 68 7.56 36.66 0.32
N ASP A 69 7.16 36.32 -0.90
CA ASP A 69 6.93 37.21 -2.02
C ASP A 69 5.58 36.84 -2.68
N PRO A 70 4.51 37.60 -2.40
CA PRO A 70 3.19 37.36 -3.00
C PRO A 70 3.14 37.48 -4.53
N SER A 71 4.22 37.93 -5.19
CA SER A 71 4.34 37.91 -6.66
C SER A 71 4.64 36.52 -7.23
N VAL A 72 5.05 35.57 -6.40
CA VAL A 72 5.20 34.16 -6.80
C VAL A 72 3.81 33.59 -7.15
N PRO A 73 3.64 32.98 -8.34
CA PRO A 73 2.31 32.57 -8.79
C PRO A 73 1.70 31.40 -8.00
N GLY A 74 0.45 31.60 -7.58
CA GLY A 74 -0.39 30.56 -6.97
C GLY A 74 -0.14 30.34 -5.48
N PRO A 75 -1.13 29.83 -4.72
CA PRO A 75 -0.94 29.47 -3.32
C PRO A 75 0.09 28.34 -3.20
N GLU A 76 0.85 28.36 -2.10
CA GLU A 76 1.91 27.39 -1.79
C GLU A 76 3.02 27.30 -2.86
N GLY A 77 3.10 28.26 -3.79
CA GLY A 77 4.10 28.32 -4.84
C GLY A 77 5.46 28.82 -4.35
N TYR A 78 6.52 28.51 -5.08
CA TYR A 78 7.87 29.04 -4.82
C TYR A 78 8.62 29.43 -6.09
N ARG A 79 9.64 30.27 -5.88
CA ARG A 79 10.68 30.61 -6.84
C ARG A 79 12.05 30.42 -6.18
N ILE A 80 12.94 29.70 -6.86
CA ILE A 80 14.36 29.57 -6.50
C ILE A 80 15.16 30.25 -7.61
N ALA A 81 16.05 31.16 -7.24
CA ALA A 81 16.97 31.80 -8.17
C ALA A 81 18.39 31.76 -7.63
N THR A 82 19.34 31.44 -8.50
CA THR A 82 20.78 31.45 -8.19
C THR A 82 21.46 32.62 -8.89
N ASN A 83 22.20 33.42 -8.13
CA ASN A 83 22.96 34.55 -8.66
C ASN A 83 24.33 34.64 -7.97
N GLY A 84 25.35 34.06 -8.62
CA GLY A 84 26.67 33.87 -8.00
C GLY A 84 26.55 32.97 -6.77
N GLY A 85 27.13 33.37 -5.63
CA GLY A 85 27.01 32.65 -4.36
C GLY A 85 25.71 32.88 -3.60
N ARG A 86 24.73 33.61 -4.17
CA ARG A 86 23.45 33.92 -3.51
C ARG A 86 22.34 33.02 -4.06
N ILE A 87 21.62 32.38 -3.16
CA ILE A 87 20.46 31.54 -3.44
C ILE A 87 19.25 32.26 -2.83
N ASP A 88 18.31 32.65 -3.67
CA ASP A 88 17.07 33.31 -3.28
C ASP A 88 15.92 32.31 -3.39
N ILE A 89 15.21 32.08 -2.28
CA ILE A 89 14.07 31.17 -2.17
C ILE A 89 12.88 32.00 -1.68
N ALA A 90 11.98 32.28 -2.60
CA ALA A 90 10.78 33.08 -2.37
C ALA A 90 9.54 32.18 -2.40
N GLY A 91 8.69 32.24 -1.38
CA GLY A 91 7.38 31.57 -1.37
C GLY A 91 6.24 32.55 -1.60
N SER A 92 5.15 32.15 -2.23
CA SER A 92 3.91 32.95 -2.28
C SER A 92 3.35 33.26 -0.89
N ASP A 93 3.59 32.34 0.04
CA ASP A 93 3.21 32.32 1.44
C ASP A 93 4.25 31.52 2.24
N LYS A 94 4.00 31.28 3.53
CA LYS A 94 4.91 30.55 4.42
C LYS A 94 5.15 29.10 3.97
N ARG A 95 4.09 28.40 3.56
CA ARG A 95 4.17 27.03 3.03
C ARG A 95 4.96 26.99 1.72
N GLY A 96 4.73 27.95 0.82
CA GLY A 96 5.52 28.11 -0.40
C GLY A 96 7.02 28.23 -0.11
N ALA A 97 7.41 29.03 0.90
CA ALA A 97 8.82 29.15 1.28
C ALA A 97 9.40 27.84 1.85
N LEU A 98 8.62 27.10 2.65
CA LEU A 98 8.96 25.77 3.16
C LEU A 98 9.16 24.76 2.01
N TYR A 99 8.28 24.74 1.02
CA TYR A 99 8.37 23.83 -0.12
C TYR A 99 9.52 24.19 -1.07
N GLY A 100 9.78 25.48 -1.26
CA GLY A 100 10.96 25.97 -1.96
C GLY A 100 12.26 25.54 -1.28
N ALA A 101 12.32 25.62 0.06
CA ALA A 101 13.44 25.12 0.85
C ALA A 101 13.62 23.60 0.67
N GLY A 102 12.53 22.84 0.71
CA GLY A 102 12.56 21.40 0.42
C GLY A 102 13.10 21.07 -0.97
N ARG A 103 12.62 21.77 -2.02
CA ARG A 103 13.13 21.60 -3.40
C ARG A 103 14.62 21.92 -3.51
N PHE A 104 15.07 22.97 -2.82
CA PHE A 104 16.47 23.35 -2.75
C PHE A 104 17.32 22.24 -2.10
N LEU A 105 16.88 21.71 -0.95
CA LEU A 105 17.58 20.62 -0.25
C LEU A 105 17.74 19.38 -1.14
N ARG A 106 16.69 19.00 -1.88
CA ARG A 106 16.75 17.87 -2.84
C ARG A 106 17.67 18.10 -4.04
N ALA A 107 18.05 19.34 -4.32
CA ALA A 107 19.02 19.69 -5.37
C ALA A 107 20.48 19.63 -4.90
N LEU A 108 20.74 19.52 -3.60
CA LEU A 108 22.08 19.56 -3.05
C LEU A 108 22.85 18.26 -3.29
N ASP A 109 24.13 18.41 -3.60
CA ASP A 109 25.12 17.36 -3.46
C ASP A 109 25.77 17.51 -2.07
N TRP A 110 25.72 16.44 -1.28
CA TRP A 110 26.16 16.47 0.12
C TRP A 110 26.90 15.19 0.51
N ALA A 111 27.83 15.34 1.45
CA ALA A 111 28.54 14.26 2.13
C ALA A 111 29.09 14.79 3.47
N GLY A 112 29.73 13.94 4.27
CA GLY A 112 30.42 14.39 5.47
C GLY A 112 31.42 15.52 5.15
N GLY A 113 31.23 16.69 5.76
CA GLY A 113 32.05 17.90 5.56
C GLY A 113 31.89 18.60 4.21
N ARG A 114 30.93 18.20 3.37
CA ARG A 114 30.74 18.74 2.01
C ARG A 114 29.26 19.01 1.72
N VAL A 115 28.98 20.18 1.17
CA VAL A 115 27.66 20.56 0.65
C VAL A 115 27.83 21.55 -0.47
N GLY A 116 27.14 21.33 -1.58
CA GLY A 116 27.14 22.25 -2.70
C GLY A 116 25.92 22.09 -3.60
N LEU A 117 25.70 23.11 -4.43
CA LEU A 117 24.61 23.16 -5.39
C LEU A 117 25.19 23.22 -6.81
N GLN A 118 24.68 22.38 -7.71
CA GLN A 118 24.94 22.55 -9.14
C GLN A 118 24.13 23.73 -9.67
N ALA A 119 24.80 24.79 -10.11
CA ALA A 119 24.17 26.01 -10.58
C ALA A 119 24.20 26.14 -12.12
N PRO A 120 23.21 26.84 -12.71
CA PRO A 120 22.11 27.52 -12.04
C PRO A 120 20.98 26.58 -11.60
N LEU A 121 20.37 26.85 -10.44
CA LEU A 121 19.04 26.35 -10.07
C LEU A 121 18.07 27.53 -10.13
N ASN A 122 17.34 27.63 -11.25
CA ASN A 122 16.33 28.67 -11.47
C ASN A 122 15.00 27.98 -11.75
N VAL A 123 14.11 27.96 -10.75
CA VAL A 123 12.85 27.22 -10.79
C VAL A 123 11.74 28.13 -10.26
N GLU A 124 10.60 28.16 -10.93
CA GLU A 124 9.35 28.68 -10.40
C GLU A 124 8.31 27.58 -10.52
N SER A 125 7.64 27.24 -9.42
CA SER A 125 6.73 26.09 -9.37
C SER A 125 5.64 26.28 -8.33
N LYS A 126 4.49 25.64 -8.56
CA LYS A 126 3.37 25.55 -7.61
C LYS A 126 2.79 24.14 -7.64
N PRO A 127 2.10 23.70 -6.58
CA PRO A 127 1.49 22.37 -6.57
C PRO A 127 0.29 22.28 -7.54
N ALA A 128 0.06 21.10 -8.09
CA ALA A 128 -1.12 20.80 -8.90
C ALA A 128 -2.35 20.42 -8.05
N ALA A 129 -2.16 19.59 -7.02
CA ALA A 129 -3.21 19.20 -6.09
C ALA A 129 -3.30 20.17 -4.91
N GLN A 130 -4.53 20.55 -4.51
CA GLN A 130 -4.76 21.47 -3.40
C GLN A 130 -4.52 20.80 -2.04
N LEU A 131 -4.87 19.52 -1.92
CA LEU A 131 -4.68 18.73 -0.70
C LEU A 131 -3.66 17.61 -0.95
N ARG A 132 -2.60 17.59 -0.14
CA ARG A 132 -1.49 16.64 -0.27
C ARG A 132 -1.08 16.19 1.14
N GLY A 133 -1.54 15.03 1.55
CA GLY A 133 -1.27 14.54 2.90
C GLY A 133 -1.15 13.04 3.05
N HIS A 134 -0.87 12.62 4.28
CA HIS A 134 -0.77 11.23 4.66
C HIS A 134 -1.37 11.03 6.06
N GLN A 135 -2.00 9.88 6.29
CA GLN A 135 -2.44 9.49 7.61
C GLN A 135 -1.25 8.98 8.42
N LEU A 136 -1.12 9.46 9.67
CA LEU A 136 -0.12 9.03 10.65
C LEU A 136 -0.84 8.55 11.90
N GLY A 137 -1.06 7.23 11.98
CA GLY A 137 -1.79 6.59 13.08
C GLY A 137 -0.90 6.20 14.25
N TYR A 138 -0.96 6.94 15.37
CA TYR A 138 -0.36 6.51 16.63
C TYR A 138 -1.26 5.48 17.33
N ARG A 139 -1.12 4.21 16.95
CA ARG A 139 -1.95 3.10 17.44
C ARG A 139 -1.23 1.74 17.37
N PRO A 140 -1.61 0.75 18.19
CA PRO A 140 -0.92 -0.56 18.26
C PRO A 140 -1.00 -1.40 16.97
N LYS A 141 -1.89 -1.03 16.04
CA LYS A 141 -2.07 -1.71 14.75
C LYS A 141 -0.90 -1.49 13.79
N THR A 142 -0.24 -0.33 13.89
CA THR A 142 0.89 0.03 13.01
C THR A 142 2.12 -0.77 13.34
N ASN A 143 2.97 -1.04 12.34
CA ASN A 143 4.18 -1.84 12.53
C ASN A 143 5.40 -1.02 13.03
N SER A 144 5.21 0.23 13.46
CA SER A 144 6.30 1.16 13.79
C SER A 144 5.86 2.41 14.58
N TYR A 145 4.73 3.03 14.20
CA TYR A 145 4.35 4.37 14.67
C TYR A 145 3.98 4.44 16.16
N ASP A 146 3.43 3.38 16.74
CA ASP A 146 3.18 3.30 18.18
C ASP A 146 4.45 3.45 19.02
N ALA A 147 5.62 3.12 18.49
CA ALA A 147 6.90 3.24 19.18
C ALA A 147 7.58 4.62 18.99
N PHE A 148 6.98 5.53 18.23
CA PHE A 148 7.61 6.82 17.90
C PHE A 148 7.53 7.79 19.07
N THR A 149 8.68 8.37 19.42
CA THR A 149 8.75 9.50 20.36
C THR A 149 8.32 10.80 19.67
N VAL A 150 8.12 11.86 20.46
CA VAL A 150 7.78 13.19 19.94
C VAL A 150 8.85 13.68 18.96
N GLU A 151 10.13 13.41 19.23
CA GLU A 151 11.25 13.78 18.36
C GLU A 151 11.24 13.00 17.04
N MET A 152 10.88 11.71 17.08
CA MET A 152 10.73 10.92 15.85
C MET A 152 9.56 11.43 15.00
N TRP A 153 8.45 11.82 15.63
CA TRP A 153 7.33 12.45 14.94
C TRP A 153 7.71 13.79 14.30
N GLU A 154 8.41 14.66 15.05
CA GLU A 154 8.92 15.93 14.53
C GLU A 154 9.79 15.72 13.29
N GLN A 155 10.74 14.77 13.33
CA GLN A 155 11.59 14.47 12.18
C GLN A 155 10.79 13.94 10.99
N TYR A 156 9.88 12.99 11.24
CA TYR A 156 9.11 12.37 10.14
C TYR A 156 8.12 13.35 9.50
N ILE A 157 7.44 14.18 10.29
CA ILE A 157 6.55 15.22 9.79
C ILE A 157 7.33 16.28 9.00
N ARG A 158 8.52 16.67 9.48
CA ARG A 158 9.42 17.59 8.76
C ARG A 158 9.81 17.03 7.40
N ASP A 159 10.17 15.75 7.31
CA ASP A 159 10.50 15.10 6.03
C ASP A 159 9.33 15.21 5.03
N LEU A 160 8.10 14.93 5.48
CA LEU A 160 6.89 15.02 4.66
C LEU A 160 6.59 16.47 4.23
N ALA A 161 6.72 17.43 5.15
CA ALA A 161 6.58 18.85 4.88
C ALA A 161 7.57 19.35 3.82
N LEU A 162 8.86 18.99 3.95
CA LEU A 162 9.89 19.34 2.96
C LEU A 162 9.62 18.69 1.60
N TRP A 163 8.87 17.58 1.56
CA TRP A 163 8.39 16.94 0.33
C TRP A 163 7.14 17.56 -0.29
N GLY A 164 6.55 18.59 0.35
CA GLY A 164 5.41 19.32 -0.21
C GLY A 164 4.05 18.91 0.37
N SER A 165 4.01 18.04 1.38
CA SER A 165 2.76 17.71 2.07
C SER A 165 2.26 18.92 2.87
N ASN A 166 0.95 19.17 2.81
CA ASN A 166 0.29 20.29 3.49
C ASN A 166 -0.75 19.85 4.54
N ALA A 167 -1.02 18.55 4.63
CA ALA A 167 -1.97 18.00 5.59
C ALA A 167 -1.46 16.68 6.18
N ILE A 168 -1.79 16.42 7.44
CA ILE A 168 -1.56 15.15 8.12
C ILE A 168 -2.85 14.73 8.82
N GLU A 169 -3.24 13.47 8.65
CA GLU A 169 -4.43 12.91 9.28
C GLU A 169 -4.06 12.03 10.47
N LEU A 170 -4.55 12.41 11.64
CA LEU A 170 -4.32 11.73 12.91
C LEU A 170 -5.43 10.73 13.21
N ILE A 171 -5.18 9.82 14.14
CA ILE A 171 -6.17 8.87 14.67
C ILE A 171 -6.53 9.26 16.11
N PRO A 172 -7.83 9.26 16.49
CA PRO A 172 -8.27 9.59 17.83
C PRO A 172 -7.83 8.53 18.86
N PRO A 173 -7.82 8.86 20.15
CA PRO A 173 -7.44 7.92 21.21
C PRO A 173 -8.30 6.65 21.22
N ARG A 174 -9.62 6.80 21.00
CA ARG A 174 -10.56 5.68 20.87
C ARG A 174 -10.69 5.31 19.39
N SER A 175 -10.36 4.07 19.07
CA SER A 175 -10.41 3.46 17.74
C SER A 175 -10.92 2.02 17.85
N ASP A 176 -10.91 1.24 16.76
CA ASP A 176 -11.19 -0.21 16.79
C ASP A 176 -10.00 -1.07 17.26
N ASP A 177 -8.93 -0.41 17.73
CA ASP A 177 -7.70 -1.03 18.21
C ASP A 177 -7.59 -1.00 19.73
N ASP A 178 -6.72 -1.87 20.28
CA ASP A 178 -6.39 -1.91 21.71
C ASP A 178 -6.02 -0.52 22.25
N ASP A 179 -6.42 -0.24 23.48
CA ASP A 179 -6.19 1.06 24.13
C ASP A 179 -4.72 1.36 24.42
N ASP A 180 -3.87 0.33 24.44
CA ASP A 180 -2.45 0.42 24.82
C ASP A 180 -1.55 -0.39 23.87
N SER A 181 -0.27 -0.04 23.82
CA SER A 181 0.80 -0.78 23.14
C SER A 181 1.98 -0.94 24.08
N PRO A 182 2.69 -2.10 24.10
CA PRO A 182 3.93 -2.24 24.85
C PRO A 182 5.02 -1.23 24.44
N HIS A 183 4.87 -0.57 23.29
CA HIS A 183 5.85 0.38 22.77
C HIS A 183 5.53 1.84 23.05
N PHE A 184 4.31 2.18 23.46
CA PHE A 184 3.88 3.57 23.59
C PHE A 184 4.80 4.39 24.52
N PRO A 185 5.52 5.40 24.01
CA PRO A 185 6.26 6.32 24.88
C PRO A 185 5.34 7.28 25.64
N LEU A 186 4.14 7.55 25.12
CA LEU A 186 3.12 8.39 25.74
C LEU A 186 1.72 7.77 25.56
N PRO A 187 0.75 8.05 26.45
CA PRO A 187 -0.64 7.74 26.18
C PRO A 187 -1.15 8.43 24.90
N LYS A 188 -2.15 7.84 24.24
CA LYS A 188 -2.62 8.27 22.91
C LYS A 188 -3.02 9.76 22.83
N LEU A 189 -3.84 10.27 23.75
CA LEU A 189 -4.28 11.67 23.71
C LEU A 189 -3.13 12.67 23.93
N PRO A 190 -2.27 12.53 24.96
CA PRO A 190 -1.05 13.33 25.07
C PRO A 190 -0.17 13.32 23.81
N MET A 191 0.05 12.16 23.20
CA MET A 191 0.81 12.09 21.94
C MET A 191 0.11 12.85 20.81
N MET A 192 -1.20 12.66 20.64
CA MET A 192 -1.99 13.34 19.61
C MET A 192 -1.95 14.88 19.78
N VAL A 193 -1.91 15.39 21.01
CA VAL A 193 -1.72 16.82 21.30
C VAL A 193 -0.34 17.30 20.83
N GLU A 194 0.73 16.55 21.11
CA GLU A 194 2.07 16.89 20.63
C GLU A 194 2.17 16.85 19.10
N MET A 195 1.57 15.85 18.45
CA MET A 195 1.51 15.78 16.99
C MET A 195 0.76 16.99 16.41
N SER A 196 -0.39 17.37 16.97
CA SER A 196 -1.14 18.56 16.54
C SER A 196 -0.33 19.86 16.73
N ARG A 197 0.44 19.98 17.83
CA ARG A 197 1.36 21.12 18.05
C ARG A 197 2.47 21.16 16.99
N ILE A 198 3.10 20.02 16.70
CA ILE A 198 4.15 19.93 15.66
C ILE A 198 3.60 20.38 14.30
N LEU A 199 2.41 19.89 13.92
CA LEU A 199 1.76 20.27 12.68
C LEU A 199 1.50 21.77 12.60
N ASP A 200 1.02 22.39 13.68
CA ASP A 200 0.79 23.84 13.74
C ASP A 200 2.09 24.65 13.57
N GLU A 201 3.22 24.19 14.13
CA GLU A 201 4.52 24.86 13.98
C GLU A 201 5.04 24.88 12.54
N TYR A 202 4.71 23.87 11.73
CA TYR A 202 5.00 23.83 10.29
C TYR A 202 3.88 24.43 9.44
N ASP A 203 2.83 24.96 10.07
CA ASP A 203 1.61 25.42 9.43
C ASP A 203 0.99 24.33 8.53
N LEU A 204 0.91 23.08 8.99
CA LEU A 204 0.25 21.99 8.27
C LEU A 204 -1.19 21.80 8.76
N ASP A 205 -2.09 21.42 7.86
CA ASP A 205 -3.49 21.15 8.21
C ASP A 205 -3.61 19.87 9.03
N VAL A 206 -4.31 19.96 10.16
CA VAL A 206 -4.58 18.85 11.07
C VAL A 206 -5.92 18.22 10.73
N TRP A 207 -5.85 17.03 10.14
CA TRP A 207 -7.01 16.17 9.88
C TRP A 207 -7.15 15.12 10.98
N ILE A 208 -8.37 14.66 11.23
CA ILE A 208 -8.64 13.52 12.10
C ILE A 208 -9.52 12.52 11.38
N TRP A 209 -9.04 11.29 11.22
CA TRP A 209 -9.87 10.14 10.87
C TRP A 209 -10.61 9.68 12.12
N TYR A 210 -11.92 9.91 12.23
CA TYR A 210 -12.68 9.68 13.47
C TYR A 210 -13.89 8.76 13.21
N PRO A 211 -13.77 7.44 13.46
CA PRO A 211 -14.87 6.50 13.20
C PRO A 211 -15.99 6.61 14.25
N ALA A 212 -17.23 6.34 13.81
CA ALA A 212 -18.37 6.19 14.69
C ALA A 212 -18.48 4.72 15.14
N LEU A 213 -18.02 4.41 16.36
CA LEU A 213 -17.76 3.05 16.83
C LEU A 213 -18.89 2.40 17.64
N ASP A 214 -19.84 3.19 18.13
CA ASP A 214 -20.88 2.65 18.99
C ASP A 214 -21.90 1.83 18.18
N GLU A 215 -22.47 0.80 18.82
CA GLU A 215 -23.30 -0.21 18.14
C GLU A 215 -24.57 0.37 17.49
N ASP A 216 -25.20 1.37 18.13
CA ASP A 216 -26.52 1.87 17.71
C ASP A 216 -26.70 3.37 17.96
N TYR A 217 -26.57 4.17 16.90
CA TYR A 217 -26.84 5.61 16.90
C TYR A 217 -28.31 5.99 16.68
N SER A 218 -29.23 5.02 16.56
CA SER A 218 -30.67 5.31 16.65
C SER A 218 -31.10 5.64 18.09
N ASN A 219 -30.32 5.21 19.08
CA ASN A 219 -30.52 5.52 20.49
C ASN A 219 -29.96 6.92 20.84
N PRO A 220 -30.80 7.86 21.33
CA PRO A 220 -30.34 9.19 21.72
C PRO A 220 -29.25 9.19 22.80
N ALA A 221 -29.25 8.23 23.72
CA ALA A 221 -28.22 8.16 24.77
C ALA A 221 -26.83 7.86 24.20
N THR A 222 -26.75 7.03 23.16
CA THR A 222 -25.51 6.74 22.42
C THR A 222 -25.00 8.00 21.72
N VAL A 223 -25.90 8.75 21.08
CA VAL A 223 -25.55 10.02 20.44
C VAL A 223 -24.98 11.02 21.46
N GLU A 224 -25.61 11.19 22.63
CA GLU A 224 -25.11 12.09 23.67
C GLU A 224 -23.77 11.62 24.30
N LEU A 225 -23.51 10.30 24.33
CA LEU A 225 -22.22 9.77 24.74
C LEU A 225 -21.12 10.14 23.73
N ALA A 226 -21.34 9.85 22.44
CA ALA A 226 -20.39 10.15 21.38
C ALA A 226 -20.11 11.66 21.24
N LEU A 227 -21.12 12.52 21.45
CA LEU A 227 -20.93 13.97 21.44
C LEU A 227 -19.96 14.41 22.55
N ARG A 228 -20.11 13.87 23.76
CA ARG A 228 -19.22 14.20 24.89
C ARG A 228 -17.80 13.72 24.64
N GLU A 229 -17.63 12.48 24.19
CA GLU A 229 -16.32 11.90 23.91
C GLU A 229 -15.55 12.69 22.85
N TRP A 230 -16.19 13.03 21.72
CA TRP A 230 -15.53 13.75 20.65
C TRP A 230 -15.18 15.19 21.07
N ASP A 231 -16.04 15.85 21.87
CA ASP A 231 -15.75 17.19 22.40
C ASP A 231 -14.54 17.22 23.35
N GLU A 232 -14.25 16.12 24.06
CA GLU A 232 -13.03 16.01 24.87
C GLU A 232 -11.78 16.06 24.01
N VAL A 233 -11.76 15.33 22.89
CA VAL A 233 -10.66 15.37 21.92
C VAL A 233 -10.57 16.74 21.25
N PHE A 234 -11.70 17.27 20.76
CA PHE A 234 -11.73 18.59 20.09
C PHE A 234 -11.24 19.73 20.98
N ARG A 235 -11.48 19.64 22.29
CA ARG A 235 -11.01 20.64 23.26
C ARG A 235 -9.52 20.51 23.58
N ALA A 236 -8.96 19.30 23.51
CA ALA A 236 -7.58 19.03 23.90
C ALA A 236 -6.58 19.47 22.81
N LEU A 237 -6.94 19.33 21.53
CA LEU A 237 -6.01 19.61 20.43
C LEU A 237 -5.87 21.12 20.16
N PRO A 238 -4.66 21.63 19.94
CA PRO A 238 -4.41 23.04 19.62
C PRO A 238 -4.97 23.45 18.25
N ARG A 239 -4.97 22.55 17.26
CA ARG A 239 -5.47 22.80 15.90
C ARG A 239 -6.21 21.59 15.36
N ILE A 240 -7.38 21.83 14.77
CA ILE A 240 -8.12 20.87 13.95
C ILE A 240 -8.71 21.63 12.75
N ASP A 241 -8.30 21.27 11.54
CA ASP A 241 -8.81 21.87 10.31
C ASP A 241 -9.95 21.03 9.71
N ALA A 242 -9.91 19.71 9.88
CA ALA A 242 -10.95 18.84 9.35
C ALA A 242 -11.10 17.51 10.11
N VAL A 243 -12.32 16.98 10.12
CA VAL A 243 -12.64 15.64 10.60
C VAL A 243 -13.22 14.82 9.45
N PHE A 244 -12.71 13.61 9.26
CA PHE A 244 -13.21 12.62 8.32
C PHE A 244 -13.78 11.42 9.08
N VAL A 245 -15.03 11.06 8.77
CA VAL A 245 -15.70 9.88 9.33
C VAL A 245 -15.90 8.79 8.27
N PRO A 246 -15.30 7.60 8.42
CA PRO A 246 -15.63 6.46 7.57
C PRO A 246 -17.03 5.93 7.89
N GLY A 247 -17.79 5.53 6.87
CA GLY A 247 -19.09 4.87 7.02
C GLY A 247 -19.00 3.44 7.56
N GLY A 248 -17.81 2.82 7.47
CA GLY A 248 -17.51 1.52 8.06
C GLY A 248 -16.04 1.13 7.95
N ASP A 249 -15.69 -0.02 8.55
CA ASP A 249 -14.31 -0.52 8.72
C ASP A 249 -13.33 0.51 9.34
N PRO A 250 -13.51 0.85 10.62
CA PRO A 250 -14.56 0.39 11.54
C PRO A 250 -15.79 1.32 11.50
N GLY A 251 -16.82 0.91 12.23
CA GLY A 251 -18.15 1.50 12.16
C GLY A 251 -19.07 0.68 11.27
N HIS A 252 -20.36 0.79 11.51
CA HIS A 252 -21.39 0.11 10.73
C HIS A 252 -22.75 0.74 11.00
N THR A 253 -22.97 1.95 10.47
CA THR A 253 -24.18 2.73 10.77
C THR A 253 -24.89 3.12 9.48
N ALA A 254 -26.19 2.83 9.41
CA ALA A 254 -27.01 3.21 8.26
C ALA A 254 -27.00 4.75 8.06
N PRO A 255 -26.96 5.24 6.81
CA PRO A 255 -26.91 6.67 6.49
C PRO A 255 -27.93 7.52 7.25
N ARG A 256 -29.18 7.03 7.39
CA ARG A 256 -30.24 7.76 8.11
C ARG A 256 -29.95 8.08 9.58
N TYR A 257 -29.04 7.35 10.23
CA TYR A 257 -28.61 7.61 11.61
C TYR A 257 -27.23 8.26 11.68
N LEU A 258 -26.33 7.88 10.77
CA LEU A 258 -24.98 8.45 10.70
C LEU A 258 -25.04 9.95 10.37
N MET A 259 -25.80 10.35 9.34
CA MET A 259 -25.80 11.74 8.88
C MET A 259 -26.29 12.73 9.94
N PRO A 260 -27.40 12.48 10.69
CA PRO A 260 -27.78 13.35 11.81
C PRO A 260 -26.78 13.39 12.96
N LEU A 261 -26.06 12.30 13.25
CA LEU A 261 -24.96 12.32 14.23
C LEU A 261 -23.87 13.29 13.78
N LEU A 262 -23.44 13.17 12.51
CA LEU A 262 -22.37 13.99 11.95
C LEU A 262 -22.73 15.47 11.88
N GLU A 263 -23.99 15.82 11.65
CA GLU A 263 -24.46 17.21 11.74
C GLU A 263 -24.21 17.81 13.13
N LYS A 264 -24.57 17.07 14.19
CA LYS A 264 -24.34 17.50 15.59
C LYS A 264 -22.84 17.57 15.89
N GLN A 265 -22.06 16.61 15.40
CA GLN A 265 -20.61 16.59 15.55
C GLN A 265 -19.95 17.80 14.86
N ALA A 266 -20.36 18.13 13.65
CA ALA A 266 -19.88 19.31 12.91
C ALA A 266 -20.21 20.62 13.65
N ALA A 267 -21.40 20.71 14.26
CA ALA A 267 -21.79 21.87 15.03
C ALA A 267 -20.92 22.07 16.28
N GLN A 268 -20.51 21.01 16.97
CA GLN A 268 -19.61 21.14 18.11
C GLN A 268 -18.14 21.34 17.73
N LEU A 269 -17.67 20.67 16.67
CA LEU A 269 -16.34 20.88 16.10
C LEU A 269 -16.10 22.38 15.83
N ARG A 270 -17.05 23.04 15.15
CA ARG A 270 -16.96 24.47 14.81
C ARG A 270 -17.04 25.42 16.01
N LYS A 271 -17.58 24.97 17.16
CA LYS A 271 -17.53 25.77 18.41
C LYS A 271 -16.12 25.81 19.00
N ARG A 272 -15.33 24.76 18.77
CA ARG A 272 -13.95 24.64 19.28
C ARG A 272 -12.93 25.19 18.28
N HIS A 273 -13.10 24.84 17.01
CA HIS A 273 -12.22 25.19 15.91
C HIS A 273 -13.02 25.89 14.82
N PRO A 274 -13.15 27.23 14.87
CA PRO A 274 -13.89 27.99 13.88
C PRO A 274 -13.29 27.80 12.48
N GLY A 275 -14.10 27.35 11.52
CA GLY A 275 -13.66 27.04 10.16
C GLY A 275 -13.40 25.57 9.90
N ALA A 276 -13.35 24.72 10.94
CA ALA A 276 -13.13 23.30 10.77
C ALA A 276 -14.23 22.61 9.94
N GLU A 277 -13.78 21.65 9.13
CA GLU A 277 -14.57 20.96 8.12
C GLU A 277 -15.04 19.58 8.60
N MET A 278 -16.15 19.09 8.03
CA MET A 278 -16.67 17.74 8.28
C MET A 278 -16.80 16.98 6.97
N TRP A 279 -16.17 15.82 6.90
CA TRP A 279 -16.06 14.97 5.73
C TRP A 279 -16.49 13.54 6.06
N MET A 280 -16.96 12.79 5.06
CA MET A 280 -17.30 11.38 5.26
C MET A 280 -17.10 10.52 4.00
N ALA A 281 -16.89 9.21 4.19
CA ALA A 281 -16.80 8.22 3.11
C ALA A 281 -17.96 7.21 3.21
N PRO A 282 -18.61 6.83 2.12
CA PRO A 282 -19.62 5.76 2.14
C PRO A 282 -18.97 4.36 2.19
N GLN A 283 -17.89 4.25 2.96
CA GLN A 283 -17.09 3.06 3.15
C GLN A 283 -17.96 1.94 3.74
N GLY A 284 -17.88 0.74 3.15
CA GLY A 284 -18.60 -0.44 3.63
C GLY A 284 -20.12 -0.44 3.37
N PHE A 285 -20.67 0.60 2.74
CA PHE A 285 -22.10 0.69 2.48
C PHE A 285 -22.58 -0.40 1.50
N SER A 286 -23.72 -1.01 1.82
CA SER A 286 -24.45 -1.89 0.91
C SER A 286 -25.04 -1.11 -0.28
N SER A 287 -25.55 -1.79 -1.30
CA SER A 287 -26.23 -1.11 -2.42
C SER A 287 -27.41 -0.29 -1.92
N ALA A 288 -28.17 -0.82 -0.95
CA ALA A 288 -29.30 -0.11 -0.37
C ALA A 288 -28.87 1.14 0.41
N TRP A 289 -27.77 1.06 1.15
CA TRP A 289 -27.24 2.20 1.90
C TRP A 289 -26.62 3.26 0.99
N MET A 290 -26.01 2.88 -0.14
CA MET A 290 -25.57 3.85 -1.14
C MET A 290 -26.73 4.68 -1.67
N GLU A 291 -27.87 4.05 -2.00
CA GLU A 291 -29.04 4.77 -2.49
C GLU A 291 -29.69 5.64 -1.40
N GLU A 292 -29.77 5.16 -0.15
CA GLU A 292 -30.21 5.99 0.99
C GLU A 292 -29.28 7.20 1.20
N PHE A 293 -27.96 7.00 1.08
CA PHE A 293 -26.96 8.04 1.20
C PHE A 293 -27.07 9.10 0.10
N PHE A 294 -27.19 8.70 -1.17
CA PHE A 294 -27.38 9.66 -2.26
C PHE A 294 -28.68 10.44 -2.12
N GLY A 295 -29.78 9.81 -1.69
CA GLY A 295 -31.03 10.50 -1.40
C GLY A 295 -30.90 11.56 -0.29
N ILE A 296 -30.01 11.38 0.68
CA ILE A 296 -29.69 12.41 1.68
C ILE A 296 -28.84 13.53 1.06
N LEU A 297 -27.86 13.19 0.22
CA LEU A 297 -27.00 14.17 -0.45
C LEU A 297 -27.75 15.07 -1.43
N ASP A 298 -28.84 14.59 -2.04
CA ASP A 298 -29.72 15.39 -2.89
C ASP A 298 -30.35 16.59 -2.15
N GLY A 299 -30.46 16.51 -0.81
CA GLY A 299 -30.85 17.62 0.05
C GLY A 299 -29.75 18.66 0.30
N GLU A 300 -28.55 18.41 -0.22
CA GLU A 300 -27.36 19.25 -0.10
C GLU A 300 -27.12 19.82 1.32
N PRO A 301 -27.02 18.97 2.37
CA PRO A 301 -26.77 19.39 3.74
C PRO A 301 -25.61 20.38 3.85
N ALA A 302 -25.89 21.57 4.38
CA ALA A 302 -24.92 22.67 4.42
C ALA A 302 -23.80 22.47 5.44
N TRP A 303 -24.00 21.60 6.43
CA TRP A 303 -22.98 21.31 7.44
C TRP A 303 -21.87 20.40 6.91
N LEU A 304 -22.12 19.61 5.87
CA LEU A 304 -21.16 18.68 5.26
C LEU A 304 -20.25 19.46 4.31
N THR A 305 -18.94 19.24 4.42
CA THR A 305 -17.96 19.91 3.55
C THR A 305 -17.73 19.13 2.27
N GLY A 306 -17.44 17.83 2.36
CA GLY A 306 -17.12 17.02 1.19
C GLY A 306 -17.08 15.53 1.50
N LEU A 307 -16.74 14.73 0.47
CA LEU A 307 -16.67 13.28 0.57
C LEU A 307 -15.24 12.75 0.45
N VAL A 308 -15.02 11.56 0.98
CA VAL A 308 -13.76 10.84 0.89
C VAL A 308 -13.97 9.54 0.09
N PHE A 309 -13.10 9.29 -0.88
CA PHE A 309 -13.07 8.05 -1.66
C PHE A 309 -11.86 7.19 -1.23
N GLY A 310 -12.11 6.01 -0.69
CA GLY A 310 -11.07 5.13 -0.16
C GLY A 310 -11.46 3.65 -0.23
N PRO A 311 -10.81 2.78 0.58
CA PRO A 311 -11.14 1.37 0.68
C PRO A 311 -12.65 1.12 0.90
N GLN A 312 -13.14 -0.03 0.44
CA GLN A 312 -14.52 -0.50 0.59
C GLN A 312 -15.64 0.45 0.10
N VAL A 313 -15.33 1.48 -0.70
CA VAL A 313 -16.36 2.18 -1.48
C VAL A 313 -16.71 1.30 -2.68
N ARG A 314 -17.96 0.83 -2.76
CA ARG A 314 -18.38 -0.23 -3.70
C ARG A 314 -18.46 0.17 -5.18
N ILE A 315 -18.46 1.47 -5.48
CA ILE A 315 -18.48 2.02 -6.84
C ILE A 315 -17.15 2.70 -7.15
N SER A 316 -16.84 2.90 -8.43
CA SER A 316 -15.61 3.59 -8.84
C SER A 316 -15.64 5.08 -8.48
N LEU A 317 -14.47 5.73 -8.42
CA LEU A 317 -14.40 7.18 -8.19
C LEU A 317 -15.12 8.01 -9.28
N PRO A 318 -15.01 7.70 -10.59
CA PRO A 318 -15.80 8.38 -11.62
C PRO A 318 -17.31 8.29 -11.36
N GLU A 319 -17.81 7.11 -10.98
CA GLU A 319 -19.24 6.92 -10.66
C GLU A 319 -19.65 7.69 -9.39
N LEU A 320 -18.82 7.67 -8.34
CA LEU A 320 -19.08 8.45 -7.12
C LEU A 320 -19.13 9.94 -7.45
N ARG A 321 -18.19 10.44 -8.27
CA ARG A 321 -18.16 11.84 -8.68
C ARG A 321 -19.41 12.23 -9.46
N GLN A 322 -19.87 11.36 -10.37
CA GLN A 322 -21.09 11.57 -11.16
C GLN A 322 -22.36 11.64 -10.28
N ARG A 323 -22.44 10.80 -9.25
CA ARG A 323 -23.60 10.72 -8.32
C ARG A 323 -23.58 11.78 -7.22
N THR A 324 -22.44 12.43 -6.97
CA THR A 324 -22.27 13.40 -5.88
C THR A 324 -22.51 14.83 -6.37
N PRO A 325 -23.37 15.64 -5.72
CA PRO A 325 -23.57 17.05 -6.06
C PRO A 325 -22.26 17.84 -6.19
N GLN A 326 -22.17 18.72 -7.20
CA GLN A 326 -20.92 19.40 -7.57
C GLN A 326 -20.32 20.24 -6.44
N ARG A 327 -21.14 20.76 -5.53
CA ARG A 327 -20.69 21.54 -4.37
C ARG A 327 -19.79 20.76 -3.41
N TYR A 328 -19.89 19.43 -3.38
CA TYR A 328 -19.12 18.58 -2.49
C TYR A 328 -17.83 18.17 -3.19
N PRO A 329 -16.66 18.74 -2.83
CA PRO A 329 -15.39 18.19 -3.26
C PRO A 329 -15.26 16.73 -2.81
N ILE A 330 -14.52 15.96 -3.59
CA ILE A 330 -14.08 14.61 -3.21
C ILE A 330 -12.57 14.67 -2.99
N ARG A 331 -12.09 14.12 -1.88
CA ARG A 331 -10.65 13.81 -1.72
C ARG A 331 -10.43 12.31 -1.78
N ARG A 332 -9.22 11.91 -2.19
CA ARG A 332 -8.81 10.50 -2.20
C ARG A 332 -8.23 10.12 -0.82
N TYR A 333 -8.53 8.90 -0.39
CA TYR A 333 -7.93 8.19 0.74
C TYR A 333 -7.36 6.86 0.24
N PRO A 334 -6.32 6.90 -0.62
CA PRO A 334 -5.77 5.71 -1.25
C PRO A 334 -5.01 4.84 -0.25
N ASP A 335 -5.25 3.54 -0.28
CA ASP A 335 -4.41 2.56 0.42
C ASP A 335 -3.05 2.41 -0.29
N ILE A 336 -1.98 2.87 0.37
CA ILE A 336 -0.61 2.77 -0.13
C ILE A 336 0.25 1.75 0.64
N THR A 337 -0.33 1.10 1.65
CA THR A 337 0.40 0.32 2.64
C THR A 337 0.24 -1.18 2.48
N HIS A 338 -0.94 -1.63 2.05
CA HIS A 338 -1.24 -3.04 1.93
C HIS A 338 -0.88 -3.61 0.55
N SER A 339 -0.29 -4.80 0.53
CA SER A 339 0.07 -5.51 -0.71
C SER A 339 -1.00 -6.52 -1.17
N ARG A 340 -1.88 -6.93 -0.26
CA ARG A 340 -3.06 -7.77 -0.51
C ARG A 340 -4.19 -7.37 0.43
N HIS A 341 -5.42 -7.81 0.17
CA HIS A 341 -6.58 -7.49 1.02
C HIS A 341 -6.70 -5.97 1.24
N ALA A 342 -6.65 -5.25 0.12
CA ALA A 342 -6.44 -3.81 0.05
C ALA A 342 -7.32 -3.20 -1.03
N GLN A 343 -7.44 -1.86 -1.04
CA GLN A 343 -8.08 -1.13 -2.14
C GLN A 343 -7.36 -1.36 -3.47
N TYR A 344 -6.02 -1.36 -3.45
CA TYR A 344 -5.17 -1.52 -4.63
C TYR A 344 -4.11 -2.61 -4.39
N PRO A 345 -4.47 -3.90 -4.47
CA PRO A 345 -3.53 -5.00 -4.24
C PRO A 345 -2.39 -5.01 -5.26
N VAL A 346 -1.31 -5.73 -4.97
CA VAL A 346 -0.25 -6.03 -5.95
C VAL A 346 -0.84 -6.94 -7.03
N PRO A 347 -0.85 -6.54 -8.30
CA PRO A 347 -1.41 -7.36 -9.37
C PRO A 347 -0.50 -8.56 -9.63
N ASP A 348 -1.13 -9.72 -9.87
CA ASP A 348 -0.46 -10.94 -10.32
C ASP A 348 0.73 -11.36 -9.43
N TRP A 349 0.58 -11.15 -8.11
CA TRP A 349 1.63 -11.41 -7.12
C TRP A 349 1.86 -12.92 -6.92
N ASP A 350 3.10 -13.37 -6.81
CA ASP A 350 3.37 -14.79 -6.57
C ASP A 350 2.99 -15.19 -5.14
N LEU A 351 2.32 -16.34 -5.00
CA LEU A 351 1.92 -16.89 -3.70
C LEU A 351 3.11 -17.07 -2.73
N ALA A 352 4.32 -17.32 -3.21
CA ALA A 352 5.50 -17.39 -2.34
C ALA A 352 5.71 -16.08 -1.54
N TYR A 353 5.65 -14.93 -2.23
CA TYR A 353 5.73 -13.63 -1.55
C TYR A 353 4.50 -13.38 -0.68
N ALA A 354 3.30 -13.66 -1.17
CA ALA A 354 2.09 -13.48 -0.37
C ALA A 354 2.14 -14.29 0.95
N LEU A 355 2.68 -15.51 0.94
CA LEU A 355 2.80 -16.36 2.12
C LEU A 355 3.83 -15.85 3.13
N THR A 356 4.99 -15.39 2.64
CA THR A 356 6.11 -15.02 3.51
C THR A 356 6.03 -13.58 3.97
N GLU A 357 5.61 -12.66 3.10
CA GLU A 357 5.64 -11.21 3.39
C GLU A 357 4.34 -10.68 3.94
N GLY A 358 3.24 -11.40 3.68
CA GLY A 358 1.95 -11.04 4.22
C GLY A 358 1.40 -9.75 3.63
N ARG A 359 0.77 -8.93 4.48
CA ARG A 359 -0.07 -7.81 4.03
C ARG A 359 0.66 -6.47 4.07
N GLU A 360 1.39 -6.20 5.14
CA GLU A 360 2.00 -4.89 5.49
C GLU A 360 3.53 -4.95 5.42
N VAL A 361 4.05 -5.46 4.30
CA VAL A 361 5.49 -5.51 4.03
C VAL A 361 6.02 -4.17 3.54
N ILE A 362 7.34 -3.95 3.64
CA ILE A 362 8.05 -2.87 2.95
C ILE A 362 7.75 -2.99 1.45
N ASN A 363 7.00 -2.04 0.90
CA ASN A 363 6.30 -2.17 -0.37
C ASN A 363 6.50 -0.97 -1.32
N PRO A 364 7.75 -0.60 -1.68
CA PRO A 364 7.94 0.42 -2.71
C PRO A 364 7.29 -0.01 -4.02
N ARG A 365 6.26 0.72 -4.46
CA ARG A 365 5.48 0.45 -5.69
C ARG A 365 5.34 1.69 -6.58
N PRO A 366 6.42 2.42 -6.86
CA PRO A 366 6.36 3.73 -7.50
C PRO A 366 5.60 3.75 -8.84
N VAL A 367 5.67 2.71 -9.67
CA VAL A 367 4.98 2.65 -10.96
C VAL A 367 3.48 2.42 -10.79
N ASP A 368 3.07 1.47 -9.93
CA ASP A 368 1.65 1.26 -9.62
C ASP A 368 1.02 2.51 -8.99
N GLN A 369 1.69 3.11 -8.01
CA GLN A 369 1.18 4.30 -7.33
C GLN A 369 1.02 5.48 -8.30
N ALA A 370 1.96 5.65 -9.24
CA ALA A 370 1.83 6.65 -10.29
C ALA A 370 0.66 6.38 -11.25
N ASN A 371 0.45 5.12 -11.63
CA ASN A 371 -0.70 4.73 -12.45
C ASN A 371 -2.02 5.06 -11.74
N ILE A 372 -2.15 4.69 -10.46
CA ILE A 372 -3.34 4.94 -9.63
C ILE A 372 -3.59 6.45 -9.50
N TYR A 373 -2.53 7.23 -9.21
CA TYR A 373 -2.64 8.68 -9.09
C TYR A 373 -3.21 9.30 -10.36
N ARG A 374 -2.57 9.03 -11.51
CA ARG A 374 -2.89 9.65 -12.80
C ARG A 374 -4.26 9.25 -13.33
N LEU A 375 -4.66 8.00 -13.11
CA LEU A 375 -5.98 7.50 -13.55
C LEU A 375 -7.14 8.25 -12.88
N PHE A 376 -6.93 8.72 -11.65
CA PHE A 376 -8.00 9.25 -10.80
C PHE A 376 -7.86 10.72 -10.43
N ASP A 377 -6.85 11.42 -10.96
CA ASP A 377 -6.51 12.78 -10.54
C ASP A 377 -7.62 13.79 -10.80
N GLU A 378 -8.26 13.71 -11.97
CA GLU A 378 -9.29 14.66 -12.41
C GLU A 378 -10.58 14.65 -11.56
N TYR A 379 -10.82 13.59 -10.77
CA TYR A 379 -12.07 13.41 -10.03
C TYR A 379 -12.04 13.95 -8.60
N ALA A 380 -10.88 14.40 -8.12
CA ALA A 380 -10.67 14.77 -6.73
C ALA A 380 -9.82 16.04 -6.56
N VAL A 381 -9.99 16.73 -5.43
CA VAL A 381 -9.23 17.96 -5.11
C VAL A 381 -7.80 17.68 -4.63
N GLY A 382 -7.49 16.41 -4.36
CA GLY A 382 -6.22 15.97 -3.79
C GLY A 382 -6.35 14.65 -3.06
N PHE A 383 -5.44 14.39 -2.13
CA PHE A 383 -5.37 13.13 -1.39
C PHE A 383 -4.87 13.32 0.04
N ILE A 384 -5.29 12.42 0.92
CA ILE A 384 -4.56 12.06 2.13
C ILE A 384 -4.43 10.54 2.09
N SER A 385 -3.24 9.99 1.90
CA SER A 385 -3.08 8.54 1.74
C SER A 385 -3.24 7.79 3.07
N TYR A 386 -3.87 6.62 3.03
CA TYR A 386 -3.92 5.69 4.16
C TYR A 386 -2.58 4.97 4.32
N SER A 387 -2.00 5.03 5.52
CA SER A 387 -0.71 4.42 5.87
C SER A 387 -0.75 3.77 7.25
N GLU A 388 -0.04 2.65 7.41
CA GLU A 388 0.09 1.89 8.67
C GLU A 388 1.53 1.87 9.21
N GLY A 389 2.41 2.72 8.69
CA GLY A 389 3.80 2.76 9.17
C GLY A 389 4.79 3.28 8.15
N VAL A 390 6.06 2.91 8.36
CA VAL A 390 7.18 3.34 7.51
C VAL A 390 7.42 2.42 6.32
N ASN A 391 6.71 1.29 6.23
CA ASN A 391 6.84 0.33 5.13
C ASN A 391 6.48 0.90 3.75
N ASP A 392 5.62 1.93 3.72
CA ASP A 392 5.13 2.61 2.53
C ASP A 392 5.79 3.99 2.28
N ASP A 393 6.92 4.30 2.94
CA ASP A 393 7.57 5.62 2.90
C ASP A 393 7.90 6.11 1.49
N VAL A 394 8.40 5.24 0.62
CA VAL A 394 8.65 5.55 -0.80
C VAL A 394 7.34 5.95 -1.50
N ASN A 395 6.24 5.26 -1.19
CA ASN A 395 4.95 5.55 -1.81
C ASN A 395 4.44 6.92 -1.35
N LYS A 396 4.64 7.32 -0.09
CA LYS A 396 4.32 8.68 0.38
C LYS A 396 5.05 9.73 -0.46
N ALA A 397 6.36 9.59 -0.66
CA ALA A 397 7.16 10.51 -1.48
C ALA A 397 6.71 10.56 -2.94
N VAL A 398 6.35 9.42 -3.54
CA VAL A 398 5.80 9.35 -4.90
C VAL A 398 4.48 10.11 -5.00
N TRP A 399 3.56 9.90 -4.06
CA TRP A 399 2.29 10.62 -4.02
C TRP A 399 2.49 12.13 -3.81
N SER A 400 3.40 12.55 -2.92
CA SER A 400 3.74 13.98 -2.74
C SER A 400 4.32 14.60 -4.00
N ALA A 401 5.22 13.90 -4.70
CA ALA A 401 5.80 14.36 -5.96
C ALA A 401 4.73 14.53 -7.06
N LEU A 402 3.83 13.55 -7.20
CA LEU A 402 2.72 13.60 -8.16
C LEU A 402 1.67 14.66 -7.80
N GLY A 403 1.42 14.86 -6.50
CA GLY A 403 0.59 15.96 -5.99
C GLY A 403 1.14 17.34 -6.33
N TRP A 404 2.47 17.45 -6.44
CA TRP A 404 3.13 18.67 -6.86
C TRP A 404 3.12 18.82 -8.39
N ASP A 405 3.53 17.78 -9.10
CA ASP A 405 3.64 17.71 -10.56
C ASP A 405 3.15 16.33 -11.06
N PRO A 406 1.91 16.23 -11.60
CA PRO A 406 1.35 14.97 -12.09
C PRO A 406 2.13 14.33 -13.25
N ASP A 407 2.87 15.16 -13.98
CA ASP A 407 3.65 14.76 -15.16
C ASP A 407 5.10 14.39 -14.80
N VAL A 408 5.48 14.43 -13.52
CA VAL A 408 6.84 14.10 -13.08
C VAL A 408 7.26 12.69 -13.54
N GLU A 409 8.46 12.58 -14.09
CA GLU A 409 9.06 11.28 -14.38
C GLU A 409 9.40 10.58 -13.08
N ILE A 410 8.86 9.38 -12.89
CA ILE A 410 8.95 8.67 -11.60
C ILE A 410 10.38 8.36 -11.20
N VAL A 411 11.25 8.05 -12.17
CA VAL A 411 12.68 7.84 -11.90
C VAL A 411 13.36 9.11 -11.35
N ASP A 412 12.92 10.30 -11.77
CA ASP A 412 13.47 11.57 -11.31
C ASP A 412 12.99 11.88 -9.88
N ALA A 413 11.71 11.65 -9.58
CA ALA A 413 11.18 11.75 -8.22
C ALA A 413 11.91 10.79 -7.25
N LEU A 414 12.18 9.56 -7.69
CA LEU A 414 12.93 8.57 -6.91
C LEU A 414 14.41 8.96 -6.75
N ARG A 415 15.02 9.59 -7.76
CA ARG A 415 16.38 10.12 -7.65
C ARG A 415 16.47 11.24 -6.62
N ASP A 416 15.47 12.13 -6.60
CA ASP A 416 15.37 13.20 -5.60
C ASP A 416 15.12 12.62 -4.19
N TYR A 417 14.26 11.61 -4.06
CA TYR A 417 14.06 10.84 -2.82
C TYR A 417 15.36 10.21 -2.33
N ALA A 418 16.04 9.46 -3.19
CA ALA A 418 17.28 8.80 -2.84
C ALA A 418 18.39 9.82 -2.47
N ARG A 419 18.53 10.90 -3.26
CA ARG A 419 19.57 11.92 -3.04
C ARG A 419 19.40 12.60 -1.68
N TRP A 420 18.18 12.97 -1.31
CA TRP A 420 17.94 13.74 -0.10
C TRP A 420 17.80 12.88 1.15
N ASN A 421 17.04 11.80 1.05
CA ASN A 421 16.67 11.00 2.22
C ASN A 421 17.66 9.89 2.54
N ILE A 422 18.56 9.52 1.62
CA ILE A 422 19.43 8.34 1.77
C ILE A 422 20.89 8.67 1.49
N SER A 423 21.22 8.99 0.23
CA SER A 423 22.60 9.20 -0.22
C SER A 423 22.64 9.97 -1.54
N ALA A 424 23.33 11.12 -1.53
CA ALA A 424 23.58 11.87 -2.75
C ALA A 424 24.49 11.12 -3.73
N GLU A 425 25.47 10.38 -3.22
CA GLU A 425 26.42 9.59 -4.02
C GLU A 425 25.76 8.42 -4.76
N HIS A 426 24.80 7.75 -4.12
CA HIS A 426 24.15 6.56 -4.67
C HIS A 426 22.77 6.82 -5.27
N ALA A 427 22.38 8.09 -5.49
CA ALA A 427 21.02 8.48 -5.86
C ALA A 427 20.47 7.72 -7.09
N ASP A 428 21.25 7.61 -8.16
CA ASP A 428 20.84 6.88 -9.38
C ASP A 428 20.67 5.38 -9.14
N ALA A 429 21.62 4.77 -8.43
CA ALA A 429 21.60 3.34 -8.14
C ALA A 429 20.43 2.97 -7.22
N LEU A 430 20.12 3.82 -6.25
CA LEU A 430 18.99 3.66 -5.35
C LEU A 430 17.66 3.86 -6.08
N ALA A 431 17.52 4.89 -6.91
CA ALA A 431 16.30 5.12 -7.70
C ALA A 431 15.99 3.92 -8.61
N GLN A 432 17.02 3.41 -9.30
CA GLN A 432 16.89 2.20 -10.11
C GLN A 432 16.58 0.96 -9.25
N GLY A 433 17.24 0.82 -8.09
CA GLY A 433 17.01 -0.27 -7.16
C GLY A 433 15.56 -0.30 -6.64
N ILE A 434 14.96 0.85 -6.35
CA ILE A 434 13.55 0.95 -5.94
C ILE A 434 12.61 0.45 -7.06
N LEU A 435 12.86 0.83 -8.31
CA LEU A 435 12.12 0.31 -9.46
C LEU A 435 12.33 -1.20 -9.67
N ASP A 436 13.55 -1.69 -9.43
CA ASP A 436 13.90 -3.11 -9.50
C ASP A 436 13.12 -3.92 -8.43
N LEU A 437 12.96 -3.39 -7.21
CA LEU A 437 12.18 -4.04 -6.14
C LEU A 437 10.69 -4.21 -6.50
N GLU A 438 10.06 -3.20 -7.10
CA GLU A 438 8.68 -3.35 -7.58
C GLU A 438 8.59 -4.39 -8.71
N ARG A 439 9.61 -4.49 -9.58
CA ARG A 439 9.66 -5.50 -10.66
C ARG A 439 9.82 -6.92 -10.13
N ASN A 440 10.49 -7.12 -8.99
CA ASN A 440 10.60 -8.46 -8.38
C ASN A 440 9.23 -9.10 -8.14
N TRP A 441 8.21 -8.29 -7.84
CA TRP A 441 6.85 -8.73 -7.56
C TRP A 441 5.99 -9.05 -8.79
N ARG A 442 6.53 -8.94 -10.01
CA ARG A 442 5.74 -9.14 -11.23
C ARG A 442 5.83 -10.57 -11.74
N GLY A 443 4.69 -11.25 -11.74
CA GLY A 443 4.53 -12.56 -12.37
C GLY A 443 5.21 -13.71 -11.61
N PRO A 444 5.37 -14.88 -12.24
CA PRO A 444 5.87 -16.09 -11.59
C PRO A 444 7.28 -15.92 -11.02
N LEU A 445 7.42 -16.08 -9.71
CA LEU A 445 8.68 -15.84 -9.01
C LEU A 445 9.74 -16.89 -9.39
N LEU A 446 9.35 -18.14 -9.60
CA LEU A 446 10.29 -19.24 -9.87
C LEU A 446 11.23 -18.94 -11.05
N ALA A 447 10.72 -18.30 -12.11
CA ALA A 447 11.48 -17.96 -13.32
C ALA A 447 12.05 -16.52 -13.31
N ASN A 448 11.85 -15.74 -12.24
CA ASN A 448 12.24 -14.34 -12.20
C ASN A 448 13.73 -14.17 -11.87
N GLU A 449 14.58 -14.17 -12.90
CA GLU A 449 16.04 -13.97 -12.75
C GLU A 449 16.41 -12.54 -12.29
N GLY A 450 15.50 -11.57 -12.42
CA GLY A 450 15.72 -10.17 -12.02
C GLY A 450 15.99 -10.01 -10.53
N VAL A 451 15.40 -10.87 -9.68
CA VAL A 451 15.54 -10.83 -8.22
C VAL A 451 16.99 -10.83 -7.77
N LYS A 452 17.82 -11.67 -8.39
CA LYS A 452 19.25 -11.77 -8.06
C LYS A 452 19.99 -10.49 -8.46
N GLN A 453 19.67 -9.91 -9.61
CA GLN A 453 20.30 -8.67 -10.09
C GLN A 453 19.96 -7.50 -9.17
N THR A 454 18.71 -7.43 -8.70
CA THR A 454 18.25 -6.48 -7.69
C THR A 454 19.10 -6.59 -6.42
N LEU A 455 19.28 -7.80 -5.88
CA LEU A 455 20.13 -8.01 -4.70
C LEU A 455 21.59 -7.61 -4.96
N GLU A 456 22.17 -8.01 -6.09
CA GLU A 456 23.57 -7.68 -6.43
C GLU A 456 23.81 -6.16 -6.48
N ARG A 457 22.83 -5.38 -6.95
CA ARG A 457 22.85 -3.91 -6.92
C ARG A 457 22.92 -3.39 -5.49
N PHE A 458 21.99 -3.81 -4.62
CA PHE A 458 21.95 -3.35 -3.24
C PHE A 458 23.18 -3.78 -2.45
N GLN A 459 23.72 -4.97 -2.69
CA GLN A 459 25.00 -5.41 -2.14
C GLN A 459 26.18 -4.55 -2.62
N GLY A 460 26.13 -4.07 -3.86
CA GLY A 460 27.11 -3.11 -4.38
C GLY A 460 27.13 -1.82 -3.58
N ILE A 461 25.95 -1.26 -3.30
CA ILE A 461 25.79 -0.06 -2.47
C ILE A 461 26.23 -0.35 -1.03
N GLU A 462 25.79 -1.47 -0.45
CA GLU A 462 26.12 -1.88 0.92
C GLU A 462 27.64 -2.01 1.15
N ARG A 463 28.39 -2.58 0.20
CA ARG A 463 29.86 -2.69 0.29
C ARG A 463 30.58 -1.34 0.25
N GLY A 464 30.02 -0.36 -0.45
CA GLY A 464 30.55 1.00 -0.54
C GLY A 464 30.01 1.95 0.51
N ALA A 465 29.03 1.52 1.31
CA ALA A 465 28.27 2.40 2.19
C ALA A 465 29.12 2.92 3.36
N SER A 466 28.95 4.21 3.68
CA SER A 466 29.47 4.79 4.91
C SER A 466 28.75 4.24 6.14
N PRO A 467 29.34 4.31 7.36
CA PRO A 467 28.66 3.92 8.59
C PRO A 467 27.32 4.65 8.80
N ARG A 468 27.23 5.91 8.38
CA ARG A 468 25.99 6.69 8.40
C ARG A 468 24.92 6.06 7.51
N LEU A 469 25.26 5.74 6.26
CA LEU A 469 24.33 5.11 5.32
C LEU A 469 23.87 3.73 5.82
N LEU A 470 24.76 2.94 6.43
CA LEU A 470 24.40 1.65 7.03
C LEU A 470 23.46 1.79 8.23
N ALA A 471 23.44 2.94 8.91
CA ALA A 471 22.54 3.26 10.01
C ALA A 471 21.20 3.89 9.55
N ASP A 472 21.11 4.30 8.28
CA ASP A 472 19.93 4.93 7.71
C ASP A 472 18.78 3.92 7.53
N TRP A 473 17.63 4.20 8.13
CA TRP A 473 16.51 3.26 8.15
C TRP A 473 15.85 3.09 6.78
N ARG A 474 15.90 4.10 5.90
CA ARG A 474 15.35 4.00 4.54
C ARG A 474 16.25 3.11 3.68
N PHE A 475 17.57 3.25 3.80
CA PHE A 475 18.49 2.30 3.16
C PHE A 475 18.33 0.88 3.72
N GLN A 476 18.29 0.72 5.04
CA GLN A 476 18.05 -0.57 5.68
C GLN A 476 16.74 -1.22 5.21
N SER A 477 15.68 -0.44 5.00
CA SER A 477 14.38 -0.92 4.52
C SER A 477 14.48 -1.50 3.11
N LEU A 478 15.11 -0.78 2.18
CA LEU A 478 15.31 -1.24 0.81
C LEU A 478 16.27 -2.42 0.72
N LEU A 479 17.30 -2.43 1.56
CA LEU A 479 18.26 -3.53 1.65
C LEU A 479 17.62 -4.80 2.23
N TYR A 480 16.78 -4.65 3.27
CA TYR A 480 16.00 -5.74 3.86
C TYR A 480 15.11 -6.38 2.80
N ARG A 481 14.37 -5.55 2.05
CA ARG A 481 13.54 -5.97 0.92
C ARG A 481 14.33 -6.79 -0.10
N ALA A 482 15.49 -6.30 -0.56
CA ALA A 482 16.30 -6.99 -1.56
C ALA A 482 16.83 -8.37 -1.09
N TYR A 483 17.31 -8.46 0.17
CA TYR A 483 17.75 -9.74 0.73
C TYR A 483 16.60 -10.72 0.96
N TYR A 484 15.45 -10.21 1.40
CA TYR A 484 14.25 -11.01 1.61
C TYR A 484 13.81 -11.68 0.30
N ASP A 485 13.72 -10.89 -0.78
CA ASP A 485 13.26 -11.36 -2.09
C ASP A 485 14.12 -12.49 -2.62
N ALA A 486 15.44 -12.30 -2.57
CA ALA A 486 16.40 -13.26 -3.06
C ALA A 486 16.43 -14.53 -2.20
N ALA A 487 16.25 -14.41 -0.89
CA ALA A 487 16.17 -15.58 -0.01
C ALA A 487 14.91 -16.41 -0.26
N VAL A 488 13.75 -15.75 -0.44
CA VAL A 488 12.49 -16.43 -0.79
C VAL A 488 12.58 -17.06 -2.18
N HIS A 489 13.13 -16.36 -3.18
CA HIS A 489 13.33 -16.89 -4.53
C HIS A 489 14.20 -18.15 -4.54
N ALA A 490 15.35 -18.11 -3.84
CA ALA A 490 16.25 -19.25 -3.77
C ALA A 490 15.62 -20.45 -3.04
N ARG A 491 14.84 -20.19 -1.98
CA ARG A 491 14.07 -21.22 -1.29
C ARG A 491 12.99 -21.82 -2.17
N LEU A 492 12.23 -21.00 -2.90
CA LEU A 492 11.20 -21.48 -3.82
C LEU A 492 11.79 -22.46 -4.83
N ILE A 493 12.93 -22.13 -5.46
CA ILE A 493 13.62 -23.03 -6.39
C ILE A 493 13.95 -24.38 -5.73
N ALA A 494 14.55 -24.35 -4.54
CA ALA A 494 14.97 -25.58 -3.86
C ALA A 494 13.80 -26.43 -3.36
N GLU A 495 12.77 -25.79 -2.80
CA GLU A 495 11.57 -26.44 -2.28
C GLU A 495 10.70 -27.02 -3.41
N THR A 496 10.62 -26.34 -4.57
CA THR A 496 9.99 -26.91 -5.78
C THR A 496 10.75 -28.15 -6.28
N ALA A 497 12.09 -28.11 -6.31
CA ALA A 497 12.88 -29.27 -6.70
C ALA A 497 12.74 -30.44 -5.70
N GLN A 498 12.62 -30.14 -4.41
CA GLN A 498 12.35 -31.13 -3.35
C GLN A 498 10.99 -31.79 -3.52
N GLU A 499 9.94 -31.01 -3.82
CA GLU A 499 8.61 -31.54 -4.12
C GLU A 499 8.64 -32.50 -5.32
N GLY A 500 9.31 -32.10 -6.41
CA GLY A 500 9.46 -32.95 -7.59
C GLY A 500 10.09 -34.31 -7.28
N ARG A 501 11.16 -34.33 -6.48
CA ARG A 501 11.80 -35.60 -6.03
C ARG A 501 10.88 -36.43 -5.13
N ALA A 502 10.12 -35.80 -4.24
CA ALA A 502 9.16 -36.51 -3.41
C ALA A 502 8.05 -37.16 -4.24
N LEU A 503 7.56 -36.47 -5.28
CA LEU A 503 6.59 -37.03 -6.23
C LEU A 503 7.19 -38.19 -7.04
N ASP A 504 8.47 -38.13 -7.42
CA ASP A 504 9.17 -39.24 -8.07
C ASP A 504 9.26 -40.49 -7.18
N TRP A 505 9.52 -40.32 -5.88
CA TRP A 505 9.47 -41.41 -4.91
C TRP A 505 8.07 -42.01 -4.80
N LEU A 506 7.02 -41.18 -4.74
CA LEU A 506 5.64 -41.66 -4.75
C LEU A 506 5.30 -42.42 -6.03
N ARG A 507 5.76 -41.97 -7.21
CA ARG A 507 5.60 -42.70 -8.49
C ARG A 507 6.24 -44.09 -8.46
N ALA A 508 7.36 -44.23 -7.74
CA ALA A 508 8.05 -45.51 -7.54
C ALA A 508 7.41 -46.37 -6.42
N GLY A 509 6.37 -45.89 -5.73
CA GLY A 509 5.76 -46.57 -4.59
C GLY A 509 6.57 -46.48 -3.28
N ALA A 510 7.62 -45.65 -3.25
CA ALA A 510 8.56 -45.50 -2.15
C ALA A 510 8.09 -44.41 -1.17
N VAL A 511 7.08 -44.74 -0.35
CA VAL A 511 6.39 -43.79 0.53
C VAL A 511 7.31 -43.27 1.64
N GLU A 512 8.13 -44.13 2.25
CA GLU A 512 9.08 -43.70 3.30
C GLU A 512 10.15 -42.74 2.77
N GLU A 513 10.64 -42.96 1.55
CA GLU A 513 11.61 -42.08 0.88
C GLU A 513 10.99 -40.72 0.56
N ALA A 514 9.75 -40.69 0.07
CA ALA A 514 9.02 -39.45 -0.15
C ALA A 514 8.85 -38.65 1.15
N GLU A 515 8.49 -39.32 2.24
CA GLU A 515 8.36 -38.70 3.57
C GLU A 515 9.70 -38.13 4.07
N ARG A 516 10.79 -38.88 3.88
CA ARG A 516 12.14 -38.45 4.26
C ARG A 516 12.59 -37.25 3.44
N GLU A 517 12.36 -37.28 2.13
CA GLU A 517 12.68 -36.17 1.22
C GLU A 517 11.95 -34.90 1.65
N LEU A 518 10.65 -34.96 1.90
CA LEU A 518 9.84 -33.82 2.34
C LEU A 518 10.24 -33.31 3.73
N ASN A 519 10.78 -34.15 4.60
CA ASN A 519 11.21 -33.74 5.95
C ASN A 519 12.63 -33.17 6.01
N ALA A 520 13.43 -33.33 4.96
CA ALA A 520 14.77 -32.76 4.90
C ALA A 520 14.73 -31.21 4.90
N PRO A 521 15.64 -30.55 5.63
CA PRO A 521 15.75 -29.09 5.59
C PRO A 521 16.26 -28.62 4.22
N ALA A 522 15.61 -27.61 3.64
CA ALA A 522 16.11 -26.90 2.47
C ALA A 522 17.05 -25.77 2.93
N GLU A 523 18.31 -26.10 3.27
CA GLU A 523 19.30 -25.07 3.63
C GLU A 523 19.78 -24.33 2.38
N VAL A 524 19.17 -23.19 2.08
CA VAL A 524 19.51 -22.35 0.92
C VAL A 524 19.97 -20.98 1.38
N ALA A 525 21.09 -20.52 0.82
CA ALA A 525 21.65 -19.18 1.02
C ALA A 525 21.68 -18.72 2.51
N PRO A 526 22.34 -19.48 3.42
CA PRO A 526 22.32 -19.20 4.86
C PRO A 526 22.85 -17.79 5.21
N ALA A 527 23.76 -17.23 4.41
CA ALA A 527 24.25 -15.86 4.59
C ALA A 527 23.16 -14.80 4.33
N TRP A 528 22.32 -14.97 3.30
CA TRP A 528 21.23 -14.04 3.00
C TRP A 528 20.16 -14.10 4.07
N ARG A 529 19.82 -15.31 4.51
CA ARG A 529 18.96 -15.53 5.66
C ARG A 529 19.48 -14.77 6.89
N THR A 530 20.73 -14.98 7.29
CA THR A 530 21.30 -14.27 8.44
C THR A 530 21.19 -12.76 8.27
N ARG A 531 21.47 -12.25 7.07
CA ARG A 531 21.40 -10.82 6.79
C ARG A 531 19.99 -10.25 6.92
N VAL A 532 18.94 -10.98 6.53
CA VAL A 532 17.53 -10.60 6.76
C VAL A 532 17.26 -10.39 8.26
N TYR A 533 17.71 -11.31 9.13
CA TYR A 533 17.51 -11.19 10.58
C TYR A 533 18.34 -10.04 11.19
N GLU A 534 19.55 -9.79 10.70
CA GLU A 534 20.37 -8.65 11.13
C GLU A 534 19.71 -7.32 10.77
N LEU A 535 19.21 -7.19 9.53
CA LEU A 535 18.55 -5.97 9.06
C LEU A 535 17.21 -5.74 9.77
N ALA A 536 16.46 -6.79 10.08
CA ALA A 536 15.27 -6.68 10.93
C ALA A 536 15.59 -6.09 12.32
N ALA A 537 16.68 -6.54 12.94
CA ALA A 537 17.12 -5.98 14.22
C ALA A 537 17.59 -4.52 14.08
N ALA A 538 18.29 -4.19 12.99
CA ALA A 538 18.71 -2.83 12.72
C ALA A 538 17.52 -1.88 12.52
N LEU A 539 16.50 -2.31 11.76
CA LEU A 539 15.27 -1.54 11.51
C LEU A 539 14.46 -1.29 12.79
N PHE A 540 14.41 -2.27 13.71
CA PHE A 540 13.80 -2.05 15.01
C PHE A 540 14.57 -1.02 15.86
N GLN A 541 15.90 -0.97 15.73
CA GLN A 541 16.72 -0.01 16.46
C GLN A 541 16.65 1.41 15.87
N SER A 542 16.61 1.53 14.54
CA SER A 542 16.69 2.80 13.83
C SER A 542 15.33 3.49 13.68
N ILE A 543 14.26 2.74 13.42
CA ILE A 543 12.92 3.28 13.16
C ILE A 543 11.80 2.45 13.79
N ARG A 544 12.13 1.59 14.76
CA ARG A 544 11.14 0.80 15.51
C ARG A 544 10.26 -0.13 14.65
N LEU A 545 10.71 -0.52 13.47
CA LEU A 545 9.94 -1.44 12.63
C LEU A 545 9.82 -2.82 13.29
N GLN A 546 8.59 -3.27 13.52
CA GLN A 546 8.26 -4.48 14.28
C GLN A 546 8.08 -5.68 13.33
N THR A 547 9.20 -6.25 12.90
CA THR A 547 9.19 -7.38 11.93
C THR A 547 8.90 -8.75 12.56
N SER A 548 8.56 -8.80 13.85
CA SER A 548 8.19 -10.05 14.52
C SER A 548 7.31 -9.85 15.76
N VAL A 549 6.32 -10.74 15.92
CA VAL A 549 5.43 -10.76 17.10
C VAL A 549 6.22 -11.10 18.37
N SER A 550 6.97 -12.21 18.35
CA SER A 550 7.64 -12.69 19.56
C SER A 550 8.85 -11.85 19.98
N LYS A 551 9.54 -11.21 19.02
CA LYS A 551 10.79 -10.47 19.29
C LYS A 551 10.61 -8.97 19.39
N TYR A 552 9.77 -8.40 18.52
CA TYR A 552 9.57 -6.96 18.39
C TYR A 552 8.14 -6.54 18.75
N GLN A 553 7.35 -7.47 19.29
CA GLN A 553 6.01 -7.24 19.82
C GLN A 553 5.03 -6.64 18.81
N ALA A 554 5.19 -6.96 17.52
CA ALA A 554 4.16 -6.69 16.53
C ALA A 554 2.83 -7.31 16.96
N ILE A 555 1.73 -6.58 16.75
CA ILE A 555 0.40 -7.00 17.23
C ILE A 555 -0.07 -8.34 16.62
N ALA A 556 0.33 -8.64 15.38
CA ALA A 556 0.03 -9.90 14.72
C ALA A 556 0.97 -10.18 13.54
N THR A 557 1.09 -11.44 13.13
CA THR A 557 1.92 -11.87 11.99
C THR A 557 1.57 -11.14 10.68
N GLU A 558 0.29 -10.82 10.48
CA GLU A 558 -0.18 -10.12 9.26
C GLU A 558 0.13 -8.62 9.26
N ARG A 559 0.50 -8.04 10.41
CA ARG A 559 0.80 -6.62 10.60
C ARG A 559 2.30 -6.33 10.45
N GLY A 560 2.87 -6.78 9.33
CA GLY A 560 4.27 -6.54 8.97
C GLY A 560 5.30 -7.40 9.73
N ALA A 561 4.86 -8.39 10.50
CA ALA A 561 5.75 -9.33 11.21
C ALA A 561 6.31 -10.44 10.29
N THR A 562 7.00 -10.01 9.24
CA THR A 562 7.51 -10.82 8.12
C THR A 562 8.51 -11.91 8.54
N LEU A 563 9.17 -11.80 9.70
CA LEU A 563 10.07 -12.85 10.19
C LEU A 563 9.33 -14.08 10.72
N ASP A 564 8.09 -13.91 11.20
CA ASP A 564 7.27 -15.02 11.71
C ASP A 564 6.75 -15.92 10.56
N SER A 565 6.62 -15.36 9.36
CA SER A 565 6.20 -16.05 8.14
C SER A 565 7.35 -16.34 7.15
N PHE A 566 8.56 -15.83 7.39
CA PHE A 566 9.70 -15.99 6.50
C PHE A 566 9.95 -17.45 6.12
N GLU A 567 9.85 -18.38 7.07
CA GLU A 567 10.14 -19.81 6.88
C GLU A 567 8.89 -20.64 6.51
N ALA A 568 7.81 -20.00 6.05
CA ALA A 568 6.63 -20.73 5.60
C ALA A 568 7.00 -21.65 4.41
N PRO A 569 6.53 -22.92 4.39
CA PRO A 569 6.76 -23.80 3.24
C PRO A 569 6.19 -23.20 1.96
N LEU A 570 6.98 -23.22 0.89
CA LEU A 570 6.65 -22.64 -0.41
C LEU A 570 6.17 -23.70 -1.41
N ASN A 571 6.06 -24.95 -0.99
CA ASN A 571 5.66 -26.10 -1.80
C ASN A 571 4.50 -26.88 -1.13
N ASP A 572 4.03 -27.95 -1.75
CA ASP A 572 2.93 -28.79 -1.27
C ASP A 572 3.31 -29.71 -0.09
N ARG A 573 4.45 -29.48 0.58
CA ARG A 573 4.95 -30.35 1.67
C ARG A 573 3.89 -30.67 2.72
N ARG A 574 3.11 -29.69 3.17
CA ARG A 574 2.07 -29.92 4.21
C ARG A 574 0.97 -30.84 3.72
N TYR A 575 0.51 -30.65 2.48
CA TYR A 575 -0.48 -31.49 1.83
C TYR A 575 0.07 -32.91 1.60
N LEU A 576 1.25 -33.03 0.99
CA LEU A 576 1.87 -34.33 0.68
C LEU A 576 2.17 -35.16 1.93
N LEU A 577 2.62 -34.56 3.03
CA LEU A 577 2.81 -35.28 4.29
C LEU A 577 1.49 -35.78 4.88
N SER A 578 0.39 -35.02 4.73
CA SER A 578 -0.95 -35.48 5.11
C SER A 578 -1.41 -36.66 4.25
N GLU A 579 -1.16 -36.61 2.94
CA GLU A 579 -1.49 -37.68 2.02
C GLU A 579 -0.68 -38.95 2.27
N ILE A 580 0.62 -38.81 2.53
CA ILE A 580 1.50 -39.92 2.94
C ILE A 580 0.98 -40.58 4.21
N ALA A 581 0.58 -39.81 5.22
CA ALA A 581 0.00 -40.36 6.44
C ALA A 581 -1.31 -41.14 6.15
N ALA A 582 -2.17 -40.62 5.26
CA ALA A 582 -3.37 -41.31 4.82
C ALA A 582 -3.06 -42.61 4.06
N ILE A 583 -2.06 -42.60 3.17
CA ILE A 583 -1.60 -43.80 2.45
C ILE A 583 -1.12 -44.87 3.44
N ARG A 584 -0.32 -44.50 4.44
CA ARG A 584 0.18 -45.46 5.45
C ARG A 584 -0.91 -46.09 6.30
N ALA A 585 -2.02 -45.37 6.50
CA ALA A 585 -3.17 -45.85 7.26
C ALA A 585 -4.05 -46.85 6.48
N LEU A 586 -3.81 -47.06 5.18
CA LEU A 586 -4.53 -48.05 4.38
C LEU A 586 -3.92 -49.44 4.55
N ASP A 587 -4.77 -50.46 4.70
CA ASP A 587 -4.34 -51.83 4.95
C ASP A 587 -3.95 -52.61 3.69
N SER A 588 -4.54 -52.29 2.54
CA SER A 588 -4.27 -53.03 1.28
C SER A 588 -3.23 -52.34 0.39
N PRO A 589 -2.29 -53.08 -0.21
CA PRO A 589 -1.37 -52.55 -1.22
C PRO A 589 -2.10 -51.89 -2.40
N GLU A 590 -3.24 -52.44 -2.80
CA GLU A 590 -4.06 -51.92 -3.91
C GLU A 590 -4.66 -50.55 -3.55
N ALA A 591 -5.21 -50.38 -2.34
CA ALA A 591 -5.74 -49.10 -1.90
C ALA A 591 -4.64 -48.05 -1.73
N ARG A 592 -3.45 -48.46 -1.27
CA ARG A 592 -2.27 -47.58 -1.22
C ARG A 592 -1.89 -47.11 -2.63
N GLN A 593 -1.82 -48.02 -3.59
CA GLN A 593 -1.48 -47.70 -4.97
C GLN A 593 -2.53 -46.78 -5.62
N GLU A 594 -3.82 -47.03 -5.35
CA GLU A 594 -4.92 -46.17 -5.82
C GLU A 594 -4.84 -44.77 -5.20
N ARG A 595 -4.54 -44.66 -3.90
CA ARG A 595 -4.38 -43.36 -3.24
C ARG A 595 -3.15 -42.61 -3.78
N ILE A 596 -2.02 -43.28 -3.97
CA ILE A 596 -0.83 -42.72 -4.62
C ILE A 596 -1.19 -42.20 -6.01
N TRP A 597 -1.91 -43.01 -6.81
CA TRP A 597 -2.34 -42.60 -8.14
C TRP A 597 -3.23 -41.35 -8.10
N SER A 598 -4.17 -41.28 -7.15
CA SER A 598 -5.05 -40.12 -6.96
C SER A 598 -4.29 -38.85 -6.59
N VAL A 599 -3.26 -38.94 -5.74
CA VAL A 599 -2.40 -37.80 -5.39
C VAL A 599 -1.63 -37.31 -6.61
N LEU A 600 -1.05 -38.23 -7.38
CA LEU A 600 -0.24 -37.92 -8.57
C LEU A 600 -1.07 -37.35 -9.73
N HIS A 601 -2.36 -37.70 -9.83
CA HIS A 601 -3.25 -37.28 -10.92
C HIS A 601 -4.37 -36.34 -10.45
N ARG A 602 -4.19 -35.67 -9.31
CA ARG A 602 -5.17 -34.73 -8.73
C ARG A 602 -5.63 -33.67 -9.72
N THR A 603 -4.69 -33.16 -10.52
CA THR A 603 -4.88 -32.08 -11.48
C THR A 603 -5.14 -32.57 -12.91
N ASP A 604 -5.18 -33.89 -13.14
CA ASP A 604 -5.43 -34.46 -14.47
C ASP A 604 -6.94 -34.45 -14.78
N PRO A 605 -7.41 -33.68 -15.78
CA PRO A 605 -8.82 -33.66 -16.16
C PRO A 605 -9.22 -34.84 -17.07
N GLY A 606 -8.27 -35.69 -17.46
CA GLY A 606 -8.46 -36.77 -18.43
C GLY A 606 -8.55 -36.29 -19.88
N PRO A 607 -8.63 -37.23 -20.84
CA PRO A 607 -8.61 -36.90 -22.27
C PRO A 607 -9.76 -35.97 -22.71
N GLY A 608 -9.40 -34.83 -23.29
CA GLY A 608 -10.36 -33.83 -23.78
C GLY A 608 -11.03 -33.01 -22.66
N GLY A 609 -10.54 -33.12 -21.42
CA GLY A 609 -10.88 -32.22 -20.33
C GLY A 609 -9.86 -31.10 -20.15
N PHE A 610 -10.20 -30.15 -19.28
CA PHE A 610 -9.40 -28.96 -18.97
C PHE A 610 -9.21 -28.84 -17.47
N TYR A 611 -8.08 -28.29 -17.04
CA TYR A 611 -7.79 -27.96 -15.65
C TYR A 611 -7.23 -26.54 -15.58
N ASP A 612 -7.75 -25.76 -14.65
CA ASP A 612 -7.32 -24.40 -14.37
C ASP A 612 -7.07 -24.25 -12.86
N ASP A 613 -5.89 -23.71 -12.52
CA ASP A 613 -5.56 -23.20 -11.19
C ASP A 613 -5.64 -21.67 -11.28
N LEU A 614 -6.71 -21.12 -10.71
CA LEU A 614 -7.07 -19.71 -10.85
C LEU A 614 -6.24 -18.79 -9.97
N GLY A 615 -5.53 -19.33 -8.99
CA GLY A 615 -4.54 -18.59 -8.20
C GLY A 615 -3.20 -18.45 -8.92
N ASN A 616 -2.89 -19.34 -9.87
CA ASN A 616 -1.60 -19.38 -10.54
C ASN A 616 -1.62 -18.66 -11.91
N THR A 617 -0.80 -17.62 -12.06
CA THR A 617 -0.70 -16.83 -13.31
C THR A 617 -0.41 -17.64 -14.57
N SER A 618 0.24 -18.78 -14.43
CA SER A 618 0.64 -19.63 -15.55
C SER A 618 -0.37 -20.73 -15.89
N LEU A 619 -1.42 -20.93 -15.08
CA LEU A 619 -2.36 -22.07 -15.19
C LEU A 619 -3.83 -21.64 -15.26
N GLN A 620 -4.11 -20.43 -15.72
CA GLN A 620 -5.46 -19.87 -15.84
C GLN A 620 -5.81 -19.41 -17.28
N PRO A 621 -5.55 -20.24 -18.32
CA PRO A 621 -5.75 -19.86 -19.72
C PRO A 621 -7.20 -19.52 -20.09
N HIS A 622 -8.18 -20.02 -19.33
CA HIS A 622 -9.60 -19.79 -19.61
C HIS A 622 -10.21 -18.63 -18.80
N LEU A 623 -9.48 -18.00 -17.88
CA LEU A 623 -10.01 -16.90 -17.07
C LEU A 623 -10.19 -15.63 -17.89
N VAL A 624 -11.40 -15.05 -17.86
CA VAL A 624 -11.68 -13.73 -18.45
C VAL A 624 -11.17 -12.65 -17.50
N ARG A 625 -10.07 -11.99 -17.86
CA ARG A 625 -9.37 -11.01 -17.01
C ARG A 625 -10.07 -9.67 -16.82
N GLY A 626 -10.82 -9.22 -17.82
CA GLY A 626 -11.39 -7.87 -17.85
C GLY A 626 -10.41 -6.79 -18.36
N GLU A 627 -10.53 -5.58 -17.83
CA GLU A 627 -9.81 -4.38 -18.30
C GLU A 627 -8.32 -4.35 -17.93
N GLY A 628 -7.97 -5.05 -16.84
CA GLY A 628 -6.62 -5.17 -16.31
C GLY A 628 -6.18 -4.00 -15.44
N TYR A 629 -5.10 -4.23 -14.67
CA TYR A 629 -4.69 -3.36 -13.56
C TYR A 629 -4.46 -1.89 -13.91
N ARG A 630 -3.97 -1.59 -15.12
CA ARG A 630 -3.70 -0.20 -15.52
C ARG A 630 -4.97 0.65 -15.58
N GLN A 631 -6.09 0.06 -15.99
CA GLN A 631 -7.39 0.74 -16.16
C GLN A 631 -8.33 0.51 -14.96
N ASP A 632 -8.12 -0.56 -14.21
CA ASP A 632 -8.95 -0.96 -13.08
C ASP A 632 -8.09 -1.48 -11.92
N PRO A 633 -7.31 -0.61 -11.25
CA PRO A 633 -6.36 -1.02 -10.20
C PRO A 633 -7.06 -1.52 -8.92
N ALA A 634 -8.35 -1.24 -8.76
CA ALA A 634 -9.18 -1.74 -7.66
C ALA A 634 -9.90 -3.06 -8.00
N HIS A 635 -9.76 -3.56 -9.23
CA HIS A 635 -10.43 -4.78 -9.72
C HIS A 635 -11.96 -4.75 -9.55
N LEU A 636 -12.60 -3.60 -9.78
CA LEU A 636 -14.05 -3.47 -9.72
C LEU A 636 -14.73 -4.11 -10.95
N ARG A 637 -14.01 -4.21 -12.07
CA ARG A 637 -14.47 -4.73 -13.37
C ARG A 637 -13.57 -5.84 -13.92
N SER A 638 -12.44 -6.10 -13.29
CA SER A 638 -11.45 -7.10 -13.66
C SER A 638 -11.41 -8.23 -12.64
N ALA A 639 -11.06 -9.44 -13.08
CA ALA A 639 -10.76 -10.52 -12.16
C ALA A 639 -9.56 -10.15 -11.29
N LEU A 640 -9.63 -10.45 -10.00
CA LEU A 640 -8.58 -10.22 -9.02
C LEU A 640 -7.95 -11.56 -8.62
N MET A 641 -6.62 -11.59 -8.54
CA MET A 641 -5.91 -12.66 -7.85
C MET A 641 -5.93 -12.38 -6.35
N GLY A 642 -6.59 -13.26 -5.60
CA GLY A 642 -6.71 -13.20 -4.14
C GLY A 642 -5.88 -14.29 -3.48
N PHE A 643 -5.62 -14.08 -2.18
CA PHE A 643 -4.89 -15.04 -1.34
C PHE A 643 -5.74 -15.37 -0.12
N ALA A 644 -5.72 -16.62 0.30
CA ALA A 644 -6.41 -17.04 1.51
C ALA A 644 -5.78 -16.37 2.75
N TRP A 645 -6.65 -15.84 3.61
CA TRP A 645 -6.27 -15.17 4.86
C TRP A 645 -5.78 -16.18 5.91
N ARG A 646 -4.85 -15.73 6.78
CA ARG A 646 -4.28 -16.41 7.96
C ARG A 646 -3.31 -17.58 7.70
N ASN A 647 -2.02 -17.28 7.81
CA ASN A 647 -0.93 -18.24 8.05
C ASN A 647 -0.84 -18.64 9.55
N SER A 648 -1.97 -18.81 10.24
CA SER A 648 -1.93 -19.37 11.61
C SER A 648 -1.98 -20.90 11.50
N LYS A 649 -1.12 -21.60 12.26
CA LYS A 649 -1.10 -23.07 12.37
C LYS A 649 -2.45 -23.68 12.81
N ASN A 650 -3.41 -22.84 13.19
CA ASN A 650 -4.71 -23.21 13.74
C ASN A 650 -5.88 -23.01 12.75
N ASP A 651 -5.65 -22.52 11.53
CA ASP A 651 -6.72 -22.52 10.53
C ASP A 651 -6.92 -23.94 9.96
N VAL A 652 -7.82 -24.67 10.62
CA VAL A 652 -8.22 -26.03 10.25
C VAL A 652 -8.74 -26.12 8.81
N ARG A 653 -9.13 -25.01 8.17
CA ARG A 653 -9.64 -24.99 6.78
C ARG A 653 -8.56 -25.27 5.75
N LEU A 654 -7.32 -24.83 6.00
CA LEU A 654 -6.23 -24.84 5.01
C LEU A 654 -4.96 -25.55 5.47
N ALA A 655 -4.86 -25.96 6.74
CA ALA A 655 -3.66 -26.57 7.31
C ALA A 655 -3.10 -27.78 6.53
N LYS A 656 -3.97 -28.49 5.79
CA LYS A 656 -3.64 -29.67 4.97
C LYS A 656 -4.11 -29.52 3.51
N ALA A 657 -4.47 -28.32 3.09
CA ALA A 657 -4.92 -28.07 1.72
C ALA A 657 -3.72 -28.05 0.77
N PRO A 658 -3.91 -28.47 -0.50
CA PRO A 658 -2.91 -28.21 -1.53
C PRO A 658 -2.71 -26.70 -1.72
N ARG A 659 -1.53 -26.32 -2.19
CA ARG A 659 -1.09 -24.93 -2.40
C ARG A 659 -2.06 -24.17 -3.29
N ALA A 660 -2.63 -24.81 -4.32
CA ALA A 660 -3.64 -24.25 -5.22
C ALA A 660 -4.94 -23.80 -4.53
N TRP A 661 -5.13 -24.06 -3.24
CA TRP A 661 -6.28 -23.55 -2.46
C TRP A 661 -5.92 -22.34 -1.59
N LEU A 662 -4.66 -21.92 -1.59
CA LEU A 662 -4.15 -20.78 -0.84
C LEU A 662 -4.21 -19.48 -1.65
N ASP A 663 -4.44 -19.56 -2.95
CA ASP A 663 -4.73 -18.48 -3.88
C ASP A 663 -5.99 -18.81 -4.70
N HIS A 664 -6.53 -17.80 -5.38
CA HIS A 664 -7.77 -17.90 -6.15
C HIS A 664 -7.95 -16.71 -7.10
N ALA A 665 -8.84 -16.87 -8.08
CA ALA A 665 -9.45 -15.72 -8.74
C ALA A 665 -10.71 -15.28 -8.01
N GLU A 666 -10.97 -13.98 -7.96
CA GLU A 666 -12.15 -13.38 -7.37
C GLU A 666 -12.70 -12.21 -8.17
N ALA A 667 -13.96 -11.86 -7.91
CA ALA A 667 -14.57 -10.63 -8.41
C ALA A 667 -15.10 -9.77 -7.26
N MET A 668 -15.01 -8.46 -7.43
CA MET A 668 -15.41 -7.48 -6.43
C MET A 668 -16.88 -7.10 -6.56
N ASN A 669 -17.51 -6.83 -5.42
CA ASN A 669 -18.90 -6.42 -5.29
C ASN A 669 -19.84 -7.32 -6.10
N ASP A 670 -20.71 -6.74 -6.92
CA ASP A 670 -21.68 -7.50 -7.70
C ASP A 670 -21.13 -7.92 -9.08
N GLY A 671 -19.82 -7.76 -9.29
CA GLY A 671 -19.12 -8.16 -10.50
C GLY A 671 -19.09 -9.69 -10.68
N PRO A 672 -19.19 -10.19 -11.93
CA PRO A 672 -19.08 -11.61 -12.20
C PRO A 672 -17.62 -12.08 -12.26
N LEU A 673 -17.39 -13.35 -11.95
CA LEU A 673 -16.17 -14.06 -12.33
C LEU A 673 -16.49 -14.96 -13.52
N GLN A 674 -15.70 -14.91 -14.59
CA GLN A 674 -16.02 -15.61 -15.83
C GLN A 674 -14.85 -16.43 -16.37
N MET A 675 -15.17 -17.59 -16.93
CA MET A 675 -14.22 -18.43 -17.65
C MET A 675 -14.79 -18.83 -19.01
N ARG A 676 -13.93 -18.88 -20.03
CA ARG A 676 -14.31 -19.25 -21.40
C ARG A 676 -13.47 -20.41 -21.92
N TYR A 677 -14.14 -21.49 -22.29
CA TYR A 677 -13.57 -22.72 -22.83
C TYR A 677 -13.91 -22.86 -24.32
N PRO A 678 -12.94 -22.69 -25.23
CA PRO A 678 -13.14 -22.93 -26.65
C PRO A 678 -12.88 -24.39 -27.05
N GLY A 679 -13.36 -24.78 -28.22
CA GLY A 679 -12.98 -26.05 -28.86
C GLY A 679 -13.50 -27.33 -28.18
N LEU A 680 -14.66 -27.26 -27.53
CA LEU A 680 -15.33 -28.40 -26.93
C LEU A 680 -15.90 -29.37 -27.98
N ASP A 681 -15.96 -30.65 -27.62
CA ASP A 681 -16.66 -31.68 -28.41
C ASP A 681 -18.17 -31.50 -28.27
N ARG A 682 -18.78 -30.97 -29.33
CA ARG A 682 -20.22 -30.67 -29.43
C ARG A 682 -21.16 -31.84 -29.15
N LYS A 683 -20.65 -33.07 -29.15
CA LYS A 683 -21.45 -34.29 -28.90
C LYS A 683 -21.22 -34.90 -27.53
N ALA A 684 -20.19 -34.44 -26.82
CA ALA A 684 -19.86 -34.95 -25.50
C ALA A 684 -20.73 -34.31 -24.42
N ARG A 685 -20.73 -34.94 -23.25
CA ARG A 685 -21.26 -34.33 -22.03
C ARG A 685 -20.10 -33.85 -21.18
N TYR A 686 -20.34 -32.79 -20.42
CA TYR A 686 -19.31 -32.20 -19.58
C TYR A 686 -19.81 -32.08 -18.14
N VAL A 687 -18.88 -32.28 -17.20
CA VAL A 687 -19.07 -32.02 -15.77
C VAL A 687 -18.07 -30.95 -15.38
N VAL A 688 -18.54 -29.91 -14.70
CA VAL A 688 -17.64 -28.96 -14.03
C VAL A 688 -17.34 -29.47 -12.63
N ARG A 689 -16.07 -29.62 -12.31
CA ARG A 689 -15.58 -29.80 -10.95
C ARG A 689 -14.98 -28.47 -10.49
N VAL A 690 -15.34 -27.99 -9.32
CA VAL A 690 -14.91 -26.68 -8.82
C VAL A 690 -14.54 -26.71 -7.34
N VAL A 691 -13.54 -25.93 -6.95
CA VAL A 691 -13.15 -25.69 -5.55
C VAL A 691 -13.40 -24.22 -5.20
N TYR A 692 -14.37 -23.99 -4.32
CA TYR A 692 -14.65 -22.69 -3.70
C TYR A 692 -13.86 -22.49 -2.41
N ALA A 693 -12.54 -22.37 -2.52
CA ALA A 693 -11.67 -21.99 -1.40
C ALA A 693 -11.47 -20.46 -1.36
N GLY A 694 -10.85 -19.97 -0.28
CA GLY A 694 -10.60 -18.55 -0.06
C GLY A 694 -10.92 -18.09 1.36
N GLU A 695 -10.85 -16.78 1.58
CA GLU A 695 -10.90 -16.20 2.93
C GLU A 695 -12.33 -15.93 3.45
N THR A 696 -13.23 -15.47 2.56
CA THR A 696 -14.58 -15.03 2.92
C THR A 696 -15.56 -16.10 2.49
N VAL A 697 -16.21 -16.75 3.47
CA VAL A 697 -17.08 -17.91 3.24
C VAL A 697 -18.57 -17.60 3.36
N ASP A 698 -18.92 -16.40 3.85
CA ASP A 698 -20.30 -16.04 4.16
C ASP A 698 -21.17 -15.81 2.90
N PRO A 699 -20.69 -15.09 1.85
CA PRO A 699 -21.49 -14.88 0.66
C PRO A 699 -21.77 -16.19 -0.09
N LYS A 700 -23.03 -16.37 -0.48
CA LYS A 700 -23.45 -17.49 -1.32
C LYS A 700 -23.03 -17.26 -2.77
N ILE A 701 -22.67 -18.33 -3.46
CA ILE A 701 -22.24 -18.32 -4.86
C ILE A 701 -23.26 -19.05 -5.73
N ARG A 702 -23.55 -18.51 -6.91
CA ARG A 702 -24.26 -19.15 -8.01
C ARG A 702 -23.29 -19.42 -9.16
N LEU A 703 -23.51 -20.49 -9.91
CA LEU A 703 -22.82 -20.79 -11.16
C LEU A 703 -23.82 -21.01 -12.30
N GLU A 704 -23.54 -20.37 -13.43
CA GLU A 704 -24.28 -20.51 -14.69
C GLU A 704 -23.34 -20.90 -15.84
N ALA A 705 -23.88 -21.64 -16.80
CA ALA A 705 -23.23 -22.02 -18.05
C ALA A 705 -24.05 -21.48 -19.23
N GLU A 706 -23.50 -20.54 -20.01
CA GLU A 706 -24.23 -19.84 -21.09
C GLU A 706 -25.59 -19.27 -20.62
N GLY A 707 -25.61 -18.68 -19.42
CA GLY A 707 -26.81 -18.12 -18.77
C GLY A 707 -27.82 -19.15 -18.24
N ARG A 708 -27.47 -20.43 -18.22
CA ARG A 708 -28.31 -21.51 -17.67
C ARG A 708 -27.77 -21.94 -16.30
N GLU A 709 -28.65 -22.10 -15.32
CA GLU A 709 -28.25 -22.49 -13.97
C GLU A 709 -27.56 -23.87 -13.96
N VAL A 710 -26.36 -23.92 -13.39
CA VAL A 710 -25.63 -25.16 -13.05
C VAL A 710 -25.85 -25.47 -11.56
N HIS A 711 -25.75 -24.45 -10.71
CA HIS A 711 -26.29 -24.48 -9.35
C HIS A 711 -26.71 -23.07 -8.89
N GLY A 712 -27.80 -23.00 -8.11
CA GLY A 712 -28.27 -21.75 -7.50
C GLY A 712 -27.35 -21.22 -6.40
N LEU A 713 -27.82 -20.19 -5.67
CA LEU A 713 -27.08 -19.59 -4.55
C LEU A 713 -26.85 -20.64 -3.45
N MET A 714 -25.60 -21.04 -3.27
CA MET A 714 -25.20 -22.01 -2.26
C MET A 714 -24.09 -21.46 -1.37
N ALA A 715 -24.09 -21.88 -0.10
CA ALA A 715 -22.95 -21.66 0.78
C ALA A 715 -21.77 -22.52 0.34
N ARG A 716 -20.55 -22.03 0.56
CA ARG A 716 -19.32 -22.79 0.28
C ARG A 716 -19.19 -23.95 1.26
N PRO A 717 -18.70 -25.13 0.84
CA PRO A 717 -18.49 -26.25 1.73
C PRO A 717 -17.31 -25.97 2.68
N ILE A 718 -17.51 -26.26 3.97
CA ILE A 718 -16.44 -26.26 4.99
C ILE A 718 -16.40 -27.66 5.62
N PRO A 719 -15.25 -28.37 5.60
CA PRO A 719 -13.98 -27.99 4.96
C PRO A 719 -14.10 -27.88 3.43
N PHE A 720 -13.20 -27.12 2.82
CA PHE A 720 -13.14 -26.98 1.36
C PHE A 720 -12.94 -28.34 0.70
N ARG A 721 -13.63 -28.56 -0.41
CA ARG A 721 -13.56 -29.80 -1.20
C ARG A 721 -14.02 -29.55 -2.63
N PRO A 722 -13.59 -30.37 -3.60
CA PRO A 722 -14.14 -30.33 -4.95
C PRO A 722 -15.63 -30.65 -4.95
N LEU A 723 -16.40 -29.91 -5.75
CA LEU A 723 -17.82 -30.14 -6.02
C LEU A 723 -17.99 -30.41 -7.50
N GLU A 724 -18.86 -31.37 -7.86
CA GLU A 724 -19.16 -31.69 -9.26
C GLU A 724 -20.60 -31.33 -9.61
N PHE A 725 -20.77 -30.73 -10.79
CA PHE A 725 -22.07 -30.36 -11.35
C PHE A 725 -22.12 -30.68 -12.84
N ASP A 726 -23.25 -31.20 -13.31
CA ASP A 726 -23.47 -31.44 -14.73
C ASP A 726 -23.64 -30.12 -15.50
N ILE A 727 -22.99 -30.01 -16.66
CA ILE A 727 -23.20 -28.89 -17.58
C ILE A 727 -24.36 -29.22 -18.52
N PRO A 728 -25.37 -28.34 -18.69
CA PRO A 728 -26.43 -28.51 -19.68
C PRO A 728 -25.86 -28.73 -21.09
N ALA A 729 -26.38 -29.71 -21.84
CA ALA A 729 -25.87 -30.01 -23.20
C ALA A 729 -25.88 -28.77 -24.09
N GLU A 730 -26.97 -28.01 -23.99
CA GLU A 730 -27.25 -26.84 -24.79
C GLU A 730 -26.19 -25.77 -24.60
N ALA A 731 -25.53 -25.72 -23.44
CA ALA A 731 -24.46 -24.77 -23.13
C ALA A 731 -23.11 -25.11 -23.77
N THR A 732 -22.98 -26.27 -24.43
CA THR A 732 -21.74 -26.72 -25.10
C THR A 732 -21.97 -27.09 -26.58
N ALA A 733 -23.18 -26.88 -27.10
CA ALA A 733 -23.63 -27.41 -28.39
C ALA A 733 -22.91 -26.77 -29.60
N ASP A 734 -22.41 -25.54 -29.46
CA ASP A 734 -21.64 -24.83 -30.48
C ASP A 734 -20.11 -25.06 -30.36
N GLY A 735 -19.67 -25.74 -29.30
CA GLY A 735 -18.27 -26.05 -29.01
C GLY A 735 -17.56 -24.96 -28.19
N GLU A 736 -18.29 -23.97 -27.68
CA GLU A 736 -17.78 -22.97 -26.75
C GLU A 736 -18.56 -23.08 -25.43
N LEU A 737 -17.95 -22.68 -24.32
CA LEU A 737 -18.61 -22.63 -23.02
C LEU A 737 -18.10 -21.46 -22.19
N THR A 738 -19.03 -20.66 -21.70
CA THR A 738 -18.81 -19.59 -20.73
C THR A 738 -19.41 -19.99 -19.40
N LEU A 739 -18.54 -20.17 -18.40
CA LEU A 739 -18.95 -20.30 -17.00
C LEU A 739 -18.97 -18.91 -16.37
N THR A 740 -20.06 -18.58 -15.68
CA THR A 740 -20.22 -17.31 -14.96
C THR A 740 -20.61 -17.58 -13.53
N TRP A 741 -19.79 -17.12 -12.61
CA TRP A 741 -20.11 -17.10 -11.19
C TRP A 741 -20.54 -15.70 -10.75
N THR A 742 -21.50 -15.66 -9.84
CA THR A 742 -21.97 -14.43 -9.17
C THR A 742 -22.18 -14.71 -7.69
N ARG A 743 -21.96 -13.72 -6.83
CA ARG A 743 -22.35 -13.79 -5.41
C ARG A 743 -23.76 -13.24 -5.16
N GLU A 744 -24.27 -13.42 -3.95
CA GLU A 744 -25.46 -12.70 -3.47
C GLU A 744 -25.31 -11.18 -3.69
N PRO A 745 -26.24 -10.53 -4.42
CA PRO A 745 -26.07 -9.15 -4.86
C PRO A 745 -26.34 -8.14 -3.75
N GLY A 746 -25.74 -6.97 -3.86
CA GLY A 746 -26.09 -5.80 -3.05
C GLY A 746 -25.45 -5.75 -1.66
N LEU A 747 -24.64 -6.74 -1.29
CA LEU A 747 -23.92 -6.79 -0.01
C LEU A 747 -22.90 -5.64 0.13
N GLY A 748 -22.70 -5.16 1.37
CA GLY A 748 -21.70 -4.17 1.74
C GLY A 748 -20.37 -4.78 2.21
N GLY A 749 -19.62 -4.03 3.03
CA GLY A 749 -18.31 -4.42 3.56
C GLY A 749 -17.21 -4.39 2.50
N SER A 750 -16.25 -5.30 2.58
CA SER A 750 -15.05 -5.33 1.71
C SER A 750 -15.34 -5.56 0.21
N GLY A 751 -16.57 -5.91 -0.14
CA GLY A 751 -16.96 -6.27 -1.52
C GLY A 751 -16.46 -7.64 -1.97
N ARG A 752 -15.70 -8.36 -1.14
CA ARG A 752 -15.12 -9.67 -1.47
C ARG A 752 -16.12 -10.81 -1.27
N GLY A 753 -15.69 -12.03 -1.63
CA GLY A 753 -16.43 -13.25 -1.33
C GLY A 753 -17.07 -13.97 -2.53
N LEU A 754 -16.69 -13.61 -3.77
CA LEU A 754 -16.81 -14.52 -4.91
C LEU A 754 -15.42 -15.04 -5.27
N GLN A 755 -15.02 -16.22 -4.80
CA GLN A 755 -13.66 -16.74 -4.93
C GLN A 755 -13.68 -18.19 -5.43
N VAL A 756 -12.84 -18.48 -6.42
CA VAL A 756 -12.72 -19.79 -7.05
C VAL A 756 -11.23 -20.12 -7.18
N SER A 757 -10.81 -21.24 -6.61
CA SER A 757 -9.41 -21.66 -6.61
C SER A 757 -9.06 -22.58 -7.79
N GLU A 758 -9.85 -23.63 -7.99
CA GLU A 758 -9.58 -24.61 -9.04
C GLU A 758 -10.85 -24.98 -9.81
N VAL A 759 -10.69 -25.23 -11.11
CA VAL A 759 -11.76 -25.68 -11.99
C VAL A 759 -11.24 -26.82 -12.87
N TRP A 760 -12.02 -27.89 -12.99
CA TRP A 760 -11.86 -28.90 -14.03
C TRP A 760 -13.11 -28.92 -14.88
N LEU A 761 -12.93 -28.96 -16.19
CA LEU A 761 -13.99 -29.29 -17.13
C LEU A 761 -13.77 -30.71 -17.62
N LEU A 762 -14.53 -31.66 -17.09
CA LEU A 762 -14.36 -33.09 -17.31
C LEU A 762 -15.26 -33.55 -18.46
N LYS A 763 -14.66 -34.13 -19.50
CA LYS A 763 -15.40 -34.77 -20.59
C LYS A 763 -15.93 -36.14 -20.13
N ARG A 764 -17.22 -36.41 -20.34
CA ARG A 764 -17.89 -37.67 -19.99
C ARG A 764 -18.20 -38.51 -21.23
#